data_AF-A0A9P5EA12-F1
#
_entry.id   AF-A0A9P5EA12-F1
#
_cell.length_a   1.000
_cell.length_b   1.000
_cell.length_c   1.000
_cell.angle_alpha   90.00
_cell.angle_beta   90.00
_cell.angle_gamma   90.00
#
_symmetry.space_group_name_H-M   'P 1'
#
loop_
_entity.id
_entity.type
_entity.pdbx_description
1 polymer ?
#
loop_
_entity_poly.entity_id
_entity_poly.type
_entity_poly.pdbx_seq_one_letter_code
_entity_poly.pdbx_strand_id
1 'polypeptide(L)'
;MSIHAAADLSDAALGGPIRIKDEYFIDNYNRVLSLRGLNISGASKLPTEPNGLSHLDHGFYENHRIVTFVGRPFPLEDAPLHFRRLQAWGVPFVRLLVTWESIGHAGPDPEDLDTEYIDYLRQLIELMPEYGIKCFVCAHQDVWSRYSGGSGAPGWTFEVVGLDIEAFTDTGAAYVHSQDEKKRAIEPPNPKEPGGPFLWPSGYQKLAASTMATLFWAGDALAPNLKCRRKKDAGDEVSAQQFLQDACVEAFGRLADEVSHLEACIGFEPMNEPHRGLVNLHHFHFWNYDTDLHIGHCPSLAQSLALGSGYAQDVDYYVKSWPWPTRVSHKSHIDPKGRSAWLSLSDQPIGHGRGMGECLWRAHGVWEWDEKKKTARIRDDDYFEVDHRPGREGKPIEWYNDCYAPFLQKFTERVSRKKAKHFSFIEPIPNEFIPPWPTQDPDNKKWLRQKYAEKEVIKVPRPNNFVYAPHFYDLNVLFNKSHSWMSVNVQGLTRGVFILNALYFGVAGLRHNYRGQLGNIVKYGKKSLGNVPTVIGEVGLSYDINKAEAFRTGCYDTQRHLMNGLISAMEDNKLNYTLWNYNPNNRVAYGDGWNNEDFSVINGDEVSENGPVRPDYRNHLHEHDELYKGGRILDVIIRPYAVKTAGVPKKSNWNHKSLRFEYEWTSTATKEPVDEKTHLTEIFIPGYHYDAHKLRVHGTNVEWTYDKPRQTLYVRSNLAGYHSIIVAIENEAQHLLEKGRRRRELYPPQFPFNLISPGVEDLIEDVDWSKMFAYLPVVIVLLIAFFMRPLIAWVL
;
A
#
# COMPACT_ATOMS: atom_id res chain seq x y z
N MET A 1 -6.06 6.94 39.93
CA MET A 1 -5.49 7.27 38.62
C MET A 1 -6.60 7.12 37.59
N SER A 2 -6.83 8.12 36.73
CA SER A 2 -7.65 7.89 35.53
C SER A 2 -6.84 6.96 34.63
N ILE A 3 -7.23 5.68 34.53
CA ILE A 3 -6.46 4.70 33.77
C ILE A 3 -7.15 4.50 32.42
N HIS A 4 -6.46 4.91 31.35
CA HIS A 4 -6.88 4.74 29.96
C HIS A 4 -6.52 3.33 29.47
N ALA A 5 -7.22 2.82 28.46
CA ALA A 5 -6.84 1.54 27.84
C ALA A 5 -5.47 1.66 27.14
N ALA A 6 -4.75 0.54 27.00
CA ALA A 6 -3.45 0.51 26.34
C ALA A 6 -3.54 1.05 24.91
N ALA A 7 -4.56 0.65 24.16
CA ALA A 7 -4.80 1.08 22.79
C ALA A 7 -5.39 2.50 22.66
N ASP A 8 -5.70 3.20 23.77
CA ASP A 8 -6.15 4.58 23.72
C ASP A 8 -4.97 5.51 23.39
N LEU A 9 -4.97 6.08 22.19
CA LEU A 9 -3.97 7.04 21.71
C LEU A 9 -4.41 8.50 21.87
N SER A 10 -5.53 8.80 22.52
CA SER A 10 -5.96 10.19 22.79
C SER A 10 -4.88 10.98 23.55
N ASP A 11 -4.87 12.30 23.39
CA ASP A 11 -3.97 13.20 24.10
C ASP A 11 -4.17 13.07 25.62
N ALA A 12 -5.38 12.77 26.08
CA ALA A 12 -5.67 12.47 27.48
C ALA A 12 -4.89 11.23 27.98
N ALA A 13 -4.83 10.16 27.18
CA ALA A 13 -4.08 8.95 27.51
C ALA A 13 -2.55 9.17 27.44
N LEU A 14 -2.11 9.91 26.42
CA LEU A 14 -0.69 10.16 26.09
C LEU A 14 -0.06 11.36 26.83
N GLY A 15 -0.87 12.15 27.53
CA GLY A 15 -0.45 13.39 28.19
C GLY A 15 -0.18 14.55 27.23
N GLY A 16 -0.65 14.46 25.98
CA GLY A 16 -0.41 15.40 24.89
C GLY A 16 -0.18 14.69 23.53
N PRO A 17 0.22 15.44 22.49
CA PRO A 17 0.38 14.89 21.15
C PRO A 17 1.58 13.92 21.04
N ILE A 18 1.51 13.03 20.06
CA ILE A 18 2.63 12.17 19.67
C ILE A 18 3.80 13.04 19.19
N ARG A 19 5.04 12.66 19.54
CA ARG A 19 6.28 13.32 19.11
C ARG A 19 7.26 12.31 18.53
N ILE A 20 8.27 12.80 17.83
CA ILE A 20 9.40 11.99 17.34
C ILE A 20 10.60 12.22 18.25
N LYS A 21 11.27 11.13 18.63
CA LYS A 21 12.61 11.15 19.24
C LYS A 21 13.44 10.04 18.62
N ASP A 22 14.51 10.43 17.94
CA ASP A 22 15.33 9.53 17.13
C ASP A 22 14.46 8.74 16.13
N GLU A 23 14.49 7.40 16.20
CA GLU A 23 13.72 6.49 15.34
C GLU A 23 12.34 6.09 15.92
N TYR A 24 11.90 6.71 17.03
CA TYR A 24 10.69 6.31 17.75
C TYR A 24 9.62 7.39 17.75
N PHE A 25 8.36 6.95 17.67
CA PHE A 25 7.23 7.73 18.14
C PHE A 25 7.17 7.65 19.67
N ILE A 26 6.97 8.78 20.33
CA ILE A 26 6.88 8.87 21.79
C ILE A 26 5.68 9.70 22.23
N ASP A 27 5.18 9.38 23.41
CA ASP A 27 4.18 10.21 24.09
C ASP A 27 4.82 11.31 24.97
N ASN A 28 4.00 12.03 25.74
CA ASN A 28 4.50 13.10 26.59
C ASN A 28 5.20 12.59 27.87
N TYR A 29 5.08 11.29 28.16
CA TYR A 29 5.78 10.59 29.23
C TYR A 29 7.09 9.94 28.75
N ASN A 30 7.49 10.19 27.49
CA ASN A 30 8.66 9.62 26.81
C ASN A 30 8.62 8.10 26.67
N ARG A 31 7.43 7.50 26.66
CA ARG A 31 7.25 6.09 26.34
C ARG A 31 7.28 5.89 24.83
N VAL A 32 7.91 4.80 24.37
CA VAL A 32 7.90 4.43 22.95
C VAL A 32 6.53 3.88 22.57
N LEU A 33 5.95 4.41 21.50
CA LEU A 33 4.67 3.98 20.95
C LEU A 33 4.89 2.96 19.83
N SER A 34 4.11 1.87 19.87
CA SER A 34 3.97 0.95 18.75
C SER A 34 2.63 1.20 18.07
N LEU A 35 2.64 1.86 16.92
CA LEU A 35 1.44 2.24 16.19
C LEU A 35 1.03 1.10 15.24
N ARG A 36 -0.18 0.57 15.44
CA ARG A 36 -0.78 -0.51 14.66
C ARG A 36 -2.17 -0.11 14.21
N GLY A 37 -2.47 -0.37 12.95
CA GLY A 37 -3.59 0.30 12.32
C GLY A 37 -4.14 -0.36 11.07
N LEU A 38 -5.09 0.32 10.46
CA LEU A 38 -5.75 -0.04 9.20
C LEU A 38 -5.85 1.18 8.27
N ASN A 39 -5.80 0.91 6.97
CA ASN A 39 -6.19 1.84 5.93
C ASN A 39 -7.70 1.99 5.89
N ILE A 40 -8.21 3.23 5.87
CA ILE A 40 -9.64 3.54 5.86
C ILE A 40 -9.91 4.58 4.77
N SER A 41 -10.52 4.23 3.65
CA SER A 41 -10.71 2.85 3.18
C SER A 41 -10.59 2.80 1.66
N GLY A 42 -10.51 1.60 1.08
CA GLY A 42 -10.59 1.43 -0.37
C GLY A 42 -11.88 2.01 -0.98
N ALA A 43 -12.97 2.13 -0.20
CA ALA A 43 -14.19 2.78 -0.67
C ALA A 43 -14.02 4.28 -0.98
N SER A 44 -13.00 4.93 -0.41
CA SER A 44 -12.70 6.35 -0.65
C SER A 44 -12.04 6.59 -2.01
N LYS A 45 -11.71 5.53 -2.77
CA LYS A 45 -11.17 5.65 -4.14
C LYS A 45 -12.20 6.16 -5.15
N LEU A 46 -13.49 6.02 -4.85
CA LEU A 46 -14.59 6.24 -5.79
C LEU A 46 -15.72 7.08 -5.17
N PRO A 47 -16.44 7.87 -5.97
CA PRO A 47 -17.52 8.72 -5.45
C PRO A 47 -18.67 7.91 -4.86
N THR A 48 -19.41 8.54 -3.95
CA THR A 48 -20.68 8.01 -3.41
C THR A 48 -21.80 8.20 -4.43
N GLU A 49 -21.95 9.41 -4.96
CA GLU A 49 -22.97 9.74 -5.95
C GLU A 49 -22.38 10.51 -7.15
N PRO A 50 -22.72 10.14 -8.39
CA PRO A 50 -23.35 8.86 -8.75
C PRO A 50 -22.48 7.68 -8.27
N ASN A 51 -23.09 6.49 -8.17
CA ASN A 51 -22.40 5.32 -7.63
C ASN A 51 -21.09 5.04 -8.40
N GLY A 52 -19.96 5.27 -7.74
CA GLY A 52 -18.63 5.28 -8.37
C GLY A 52 -18.01 3.91 -8.63
N LEU A 53 -18.70 2.79 -8.37
CA LEU A 53 -18.14 1.45 -8.57
C LEU A 53 -17.51 1.32 -9.97
N SER A 54 -16.27 0.83 -10.01
CA SER A 54 -15.42 0.88 -11.22
C SER A 54 -15.96 0.09 -12.42
N HIS A 55 -16.84 -0.87 -12.19
CA HIS A 55 -17.50 -1.66 -13.24
C HIS A 55 -18.74 -0.97 -13.84
N LEU A 56 -19.23 0.10 -13.20
CA LEU A 56 -20.39 0.86 -13.66
C LEU A 56 -19.98 1.97 -14.62
N ASP A 57 -20.83 2.22 -15.61
CA ASP A 57 -20.57 3.14 -16.70
C ASP A 57 -21.54 4.32 -16.79
N HIS A 58 -22.68 4.22 -16.13
CA HIS A 58 -23.76 5.19 -16.21
C HIS A 58 -23.35 6.55 -15.63
N GLY A 59 -23.31 7.58 -16.49
CA GLY A 59 -22.90 8.92 -16.10
C GLY A 59 -21.41 9.03 -15.74
N PHE A 60 -20.58 8.04 -16.12
CA PHE A 60 -19.18 7.96 -15.72
C PHE A 60 -18.36 9.15 -16.23
N TYR A 61 -18.59 9.55 -17.48
CA TYR A 61 -17.92 10.70 -18.11
C TYR A 61 -18.70 12.00 -17.88
N GLU A 62 -20.02 11.97 -18.06
CA GLU A 62 -20.88 13.16 -18.03
C GLU A 62 -20.91 13.86 -16.67
N ASN A 63 -20.79 13.09 -15.58
CA ASN A 63 -20.89 13.62 -14.22
C ASN A 63 -19.52 13.91 -13.59
N HIS A 64 -18.41 13.85 -14.34
CA HIS A 64 -17.06 13.89 -13.75
C HIS A 64 -16.73 15.12 -12.90
N ARG A 65 -17.47 16.23 -13.11
CA ARG A 65 -17.35 17.50 -12.37
C ARG A 65 -18.44 17.75 -11.34
N ILE A 66 -19.36 16.82 -11.16
CA ILE A 66 -20.52 16.94 -10.26
C ILE A 66 -20.73 15.64 -9.47
N VAL A 67 -19.64 15.10 -8.92
CA VAL A 67 -19.64 13.93 -8.06
C VAL A 67 -19.54 14.34 -6.60
N THR A 68 -19.99 13.50 -5.67
CA THR A 68 -19.74 13.71 -4.24
C THR A 68 -19.08 12.49 -3.61
N PHE A 69 -18.20 12.74 -2.66
CA PHE A 69 -17.56 11.73 -1.82
C PHE A 69 -18.09 11.76 -0.38
N VAL A 70 -19.06 12.63 -0.08
CA VAL A 70 -19.74 12.64 1.24
C VAL A 70 -20.26 11.23 1.54
N GLY A 71 -20.02 10.77 2.77
CA GLY A 71 -20.30 9.39 3.18
C GLY A 71 -19.21 8.37 2.87
N ARG A 72 -18.06 8.76 2.29
CA ARG A 72 -16.84 7.93 2.24
C ARG A 72 -15.93 8.30 3.41
N PRO A 73 -15.29 7.35 4.12
CA PRO A 73 -15.25 5.92 3.88
C PRO A 73 -16.56 5.17 4.22
N PHE A 74 -17.42 5.76 5.05
CA PHE A 74 -18.73 5.26 5.47
C PHE A 74 -19.52 6.42 6.12
N PRO A 75 -20.87 6.40 6.14
CA PRO A 75 -21.68 7.48 6.71
C PRO A 75 -21.31 7.85 8.16
N LEU A 76 -21.52 9.12 8.56
CA LEU A 76 -21.15 9.60 9.90
C LEU A 76 -21.93 8.87 11.01
N GLU A 77 -23.18 8.49 10.75
CA GLU A 77 -24.01 7.69 11.66
C GLU A 77 -23.45 6.29 11.94
N ASP A 78 -22.69 5.72 11.00
CA ASP A 78 -22.06 4.41 11.13
C ASP A 78 -20.66 4.49 11.77
N ALA A 79 -20.05 5.68 11.78
CA ALA A 79 -18.70 5.91 12.30
C ALA A 79 -18.50 5.39 13.74
N PRO A 80 -19.43 5.62 14.70
CA PRO A 80 -19.31 5.05 16.05
C PRO A 80 -19.14 3.53 16.08
N LEU A 81 -19.85 2.77 15.25
CA LEU A 81 -19.70 1.31 15.20
C LEU A 81 -18.30 0.93 14.69
N HIS A 82 -17.86 1.56 13.61
CA HIS A 82 -16.59 1.26 12.99
C HIS A 82 -15.41 1.66 13.88
N PHE A 83 -15.47 2.81 14.55
CA PHE A 83 -14.44 3.20 15.52
C PHE A 83 -14.41 2.30 16.76
N ARG A 84 -15.58 1.82 17.26
CA ARG A 84 -15.62 0.79 18.31
C ARG A 84 -14.98 -0.52 17.88
N ARG A 85 -15.11 -0.92 16.61
CA ARG A 85 -14.41 -2.12 16.07
C ARG A 85 -12.90 -1.94 16.16
N LEU A 86 -12.36 -0.84 15.62
CA LEU A 86 -10.91 -0.56 15.66
C LEU A 86 -10.38 -0.50 17.09
N GLN A 87 -11.12 0.11 18.01
CA GLN A 87 -10.81 0.15 19.43
C GLN A 87 -10.79 -1.26 20.06
N ALA A 88 -11.85 -2.05 19.83
CA ALA A 88 -11.95 -3.42 20.36
C ALA A 88 -10.85 -4.35 19.82
N TRP A 89 -10.42 -4.12 18.58
CA TRP A 89 -9.39 -4.89 17.89
C TRP A 89 -7.96 -4.47 18.24
N GLY A 90 -7.79 -3.34 18.94
CA GLY A 90 -6.48 -2.81 19.32
C GLY A 90 -5.69 -2.27 18.13
N VAL A 91 -6.37 -1.66 17.15
CA VAL A 91 -5.76 -1.05 15.95
C VAL A 91 -6.15 0.43 15.80
N PRO A 92 -5.80 1.28 16.79
CA PRO A 92 -6.24 2.67 16.90
C PRO A 92 -5.54 3.64 15.93
N PHE A 93 -4.63 3.18 15.09
CA PHE A 93 -3.91 4.01 14.14
C PHE A 93 -4.54 3.93 12.75
N VAL A 94 -4.84 5.06 12.12
CA VAL A 94 -5.58 5.09 10.84
C VAL A 94 -4.78 5.81 9.77
N ARG A 95 -4.64 5.17 8.61
CA ARG A 95 -4.27 5.84 7.37
C ARG A 95 -5.56 6.17 6.62
N LEU A 96 -5.96 7.45 6.64
CA LEU A 96 -7.23 7.92 6.08
C LEU A 96 -7.03 8.31 4.62
N LEU A 97 -7.72 7.62 3.72
CA LEU A 97 -7.58 7.82 2.27
C LEU A 97 -8.43 8.97 1.78
N VAL A 98 -7.80 9.89 1.06
CA VAL A 98 -8.45 11.03 0.41
C VAL A 98 -7.86 11.21 -0.98
N THR A 99 -8.68 11.11 -2.02
CA THR A 99 -8.24 11.32 -3.40
C THR A 99 -8.30 12.81 -3.75
N TRP A 100 -7.46 13.28 -4.68
CA TRP A 100 -7.56 14.67 -5.14
C TRP A 100 -8.93 14.96 -5.79
N GLU A 101 -9.50 14.01 -6.53
CA GLU A 101 -10.86 14.07 -7.07
C GLU A 101 -11.90 14.35 -5.98
N SER A 102 -11.79 13.69 -4.82
CA SER A 102 -12.76 13.88 -3.75
C SER A 102 -12.86 15.31 -3.22
N ILE A 103 -11.81 16.11 -3.38
CA ILE A 103 -11.79 17.52 -2.95
C ILE A 103 -11.96 18.47 -4.13
N GLY A 104 -11.38 18.18 -5.29
CA GLY A 104 -11.26 19.11 -6.42
C GLY A 104 -11.89 18.61 -7.72
N HIS A 105 -12.95 17.81 -7.66
CA HIS A 105 -13.59 17.25 -8.86
C HIS A 105 -14.13 18.31 -9.82
N ALA A 106 -14.68 19.42 -9.32
CA ALA A 106 -15.32 20.45 -10.14
C ALA A 106 -14.30 21.26 -10.95
N GLY A 107 -13.09 21.47 -10.41
CA GLY A 107 -12.05 22.25 -11.04
C GLY A 107 -10.83 22.54 -10.15
N PRO A 108 -9.88 23.32 -10.67
CA PRO A 108 -8.58 23.59 -10.05
C PRO A 108 -8.59 24.75 -9.07
N ASP A 109 -9.61 25.63 -9.14
CA ASP A 109 -9.62 26.88 -8.38
C ASP A 109 -10.11 26.64 -6.94
N PRO A 110 -9.68 27.44 -5.94
CA PRO A 110 -10.14 27.28 -4.55
C PRO A 110 -11.66 27.31 -4.38
N GLU A 111 -12.38 28.06 -5.21
CA GLU A 111 -13.84 28.11 -5.27
C GLU A 111 -14.51 26.85 -5.85
N ASP A 112 -13.76 26.01 -6.57
CA ASP A 112 -14.22 24.74 -7.11
C ASP A 112 -14.10 23.58 -6.10
N LEU A 113 -13.49 23.83 -4.92
CA LEU A 113 -13.26 22.78 -3.93
C LEU A 113 -14.55 22.37 -3.21
N ASP A 114 -14.74 21.07 -3.03
CA ASP A 114 -15.89 20.48 -2.34
C ASP A 114 -15.82 20.75 -0.82
N THR A 115 -16.41 21.87 -0.41
CA THR A 115 -16.47 22.25 1.00
C THR A 115 -17.36 21.33 1.84
N GLU A 116 -18.34 20.65 1.23
CA GLU A 116 -19.21 19.71 1.94
C GLU A 116 -18.43 18.45 2.33
N TYR A 117 -17.64 17.91 1.41
CA TYR A 117 -16.77 16.76 1.71
C TYR A 117 -15.65 17.11 2.70
N ILE A 118 -15.06 18.30 2.59
CA ILE A 118 -14.07 18.78 3.58
C ILE A 118 -14.70 18.85 4.98
N ASP A 119 -15.90 19.41 5.12
CA ASP A 119 -16.59 19.48 6.42
C ASP A 119 -16.96 18.09 6.94
N TYR A 120 -17.40 17.20 6.05
CA TYR A 120 -17.65 15.80 6.39
C TYR A 120 -16.39 15.11 6.96
N LEU A 121 -15.20 15.31 6.34
CA LEU A 121 -13.94 14.75 6.85
C LEU A 121 -13.55 15.35 8.20
N ARG A 122 -13.79 16.66 8.40
CA ARG A 122 -13.60 17.32 9.70
C ARG A 122 -14.45 16.66 10.77
N GLN A 123 -15.74 16.45 10.54
CA GLN A 123 -16.66 15.79 11.48
C GLN A 123 -16.22 14.36 11.78
N LEU A 124 -15.81 13.60 10.77
CA LEU A 124 -15.32 12.22 10.95
C LEU A 124 -14.06 12.14 11.83
N ILE A 125 -13.09 13.03 11.59
CA ILE A 125 -11.81 13.08 12.33
C ILE A 125 -12.04 13.59 13.76
N GLU A 126 -12.99 14.50 13.97
CA GLU A 126 -13.32 15.04 15.29
C GLU A 126 -13.85 13.96 16.26
N LEU A 127 -14.50 12.91 15.75
CA LEU A 127 -15.01 11.78 16.54
C LEU A 127 -13.94 10.78 16.98
N MET A 128 -12.82 10.69 16.25
CA MET A 128 -11.79 9.66 16.48
C MET A 128 -11.19 9.64 17.90
N PRO A 129 -10.90 10.77 18.57
CA PRO A 129 -10.33 10.78 19.92
C PRO A 129 -11.22 10.11 20.97
N GLU A 130 -12.55 10.12 20.81
CA GLU A 130 -13.49 9.46 21.73
C GLU A 130 -13.26 7.93 21.79
N TYR A 131 -12.70 7.37 20.72
CA TYR A 131 -12.36 5.96 20.61
C TYR A 131 -10.85 5.69 20.77
N GLY A 132 -10.07 6.73 21.10
CA GLY A 132 -8.63 6.66 21.25
C GLY A 132 -7.88 6.53 19.92
N ILE A 133 -8.47 6.98 18.82
CA ILE A 133 -7.91 6.83 17.46
C ILE A 133 -7.07 8.06 17.07
N LYS A 134 -5.97 7.81 16.36
CA LYS A 134 -5.17 8.84 15.66
C LYS A 134 -5.09 8.50 14.17
N CYS A 135 -5.09 9.50 13.31
CA CYS A 135 -4.99 9.33 11.88
C CYS A 135 -3.96 10.25 11.21
N PHE A 136 -3.46 9.82 10.06
CA PHE A 136 -2.84 10.71 9.07
C PHE A 136 -3.60 10.62 7.76
N VAL A 137 -3.64 11.73 7.02
CA VAL A 137 -4.35 11.84 5.75
C VAL A 137 -3.40 11.46 4.62
N CYS A 138 -3.80 10.48 3.80
CA CYS A 138 -3.10 10.09 2.60
C CYS A 138 -3.72 10.75 1.37
N ALA A 139 -2.90 11.48 0.60
CA ALA A 139 -3.25 11.90 -0.75
C ALA A 139 -3.18 10.68 -1.70
N HIS A 140 -4.28 9.92 -1.71
CA HIS A 140 -4.34 8.61 -2.35
C HIS A 140 -4.51 8.72 -3.87
N GLN A 141 -3.78 7.90 -4.60
CA GLN A 141 -3.92 7.70 -6.04
C GLN A 141 -3.44 6.31 -6.42
N ASP A 142 -4.03 5.76 -7.47
CA ASP A 142 -3.55 4.57 -8.19
C ASP A 142 -3.67 4.91 -9.68
N VAL A 143 -2.62 4.68 -10.49
CA VAL A 143 -2.67 4.94 -11.95
C VAL A 143 -3.28 6.32 -12.28
N TRP A 144 -2.89 7.36 -11.54
CA TRP A 144 -3.34 8.75 -11.68
C TRP A 144 -4.81 9.02 -11.37
N SER A 145 -5.78 8.38 -12.03
CA SER A 145 -7.20 8.75 -12.00
C SER A 145 -8.11 7.59 -12.40
N ARG A 146 -9.40 7.63 -12.01
CA ARG A 146 -10.39 6.65 -12.47
C ARG A 146 -10.58 6.62 -13.98
N TYR A 147 -10.30 7.74 -14.66
CA TYR A 147 -10.35 7.81 -16.13
C TYR A 147 -9.18 7.12 -16.81
N SER A 148 -8.07 6.90 -16.11
CA SER A 148 -6.93 6.11 -16.60
C SER A 148 -6.93 4.66 -16.09
N GLY A 149 -8.05 4.17 -15.53
CA GLY A 149 -8.18 2.83 -14.96
C GLY A 149 -7.89 2.73 -13.46
N GLY A 150 -7.64 3.88 -12.83
CA GLY A 150 -7.09 4.02 -11.49
C GLY A 150 -8.02 4.69 -10.49
N SER A 151 -7.46 5.53 -9.61
CA SER A 151 -8.13 6.46 -8.71
C SER A 151 -7.17 7.63 -8.38
N GLY A 152 -7.67 8.76 -7.87
CA GLY A 152 -6.79 9.85 -7.44
C GLY A 152 -7.17 11.21 -8.00
N ALA A 153 -6.54 11.62 -9.09
CA ALA A 153 -6.70 12.93 -9.73
C ALA A 153 -8.07 13.11 -10.43
N PRO A 154 -8.64 14.32 -10.41
CA PRO A 154 -9.86 14.67 -11.15
C PRO A 154 -9.74 14.49 -12.67
N GLY A 155 -10.86 14.23 -13.36
CA GLY A 155 -10.89 14.08 -14.81
C GLY A 155 -10.44 15.33 -15.60
N TRP A 156 -10.67 16.53 -15.06
CA TRP A 156 -10.27 17.79 -15.71
C TRP A 156 -8.76 17.93 -15.89
N THR A 157 -7.96 17.16 -15.14
CA THR A 157 -6.50 17.16 -15.26
C THR A 157 -6.03 16.63 -16.63
N PHE A 158 -6.82 15.79 -17.29
CA PHE A 158 -6.55 15.35 -18.66
C PHE A 158 -6.91 16.42 -19.68
N GLU A 159 -8.09 17.03 -19.53
CA GLU A 159 -8.58 18.06 -20.45
C GLU A 159 -7.65 19.27 -20.51
N VAL A 160 -7.10 19.70 -19.36
CA VAL A 160 -6.22 20.88 -19.30
C VAL A 160 -4.94 20.69 -20.11
N VAL A 161 -4.48 19.45 -20.27
CA VAL A 161 -3.29 19.10 -21.07
C VAL A 161 -3.64 18.68 -22.50
N GLY A 162 -4.92 18.69 -22.85
CA GLY A 162 -5.42 18.36 -24.19
C GLY A 162 -5.74 16.89 -24.41
N LEU A 163 -5.90 16.08 -23.36
CA LEU A 163 -6.33 14.67 -23.47
C LEU A 163 -7.85 14.53 -23.40
N ASP A 164 -8.41 13.66 -24.24
CA ASP A 164 -9.83 13.31 -24.31
C ASP A 164 -10.08 11.99 -23.57
N ILE A 165 -10.68 12.07 -22.38
CA ILE A 165 -10.95 10.92 -21.51
C ILE A 165 -11.88 9.87 -22.14
N GLU A 166 -12.73 10.27 -23.09
CA GLU A 166 -13.66 9.36 -23.77
C GLU A 166 -12.94 8.56 -24.87
N ALA A 167 -11.82 9.06 -25.39
CA ALA A 167 -11.06 8.40 -26.45
C ALA A 167 -10.08 7.35 -25.93
N PHE A 168 -9.87 7.22 -24.62
CA PHE A 168 -8.80 6.40 -24.07
C PHE A 168 -8.94 4.91 -24.34
N THR A 169 -10.16 4.37 -24.35
CA THR A 169 -10.40 2.95 -24.62
C THR A 169 -10.11 2.62 -26.08
N ASP A 170 -10.62 3.42 -27.02
CA ASP A 170 -10.43 3.22 -28.46
C ASP A 170 -8.96 3.31 -28.87
N THR A 171 -8.23 4.22 -28.22
CA THR A 171 -6.80 4.47 -28.48
C THR A 171 -5.86 3.61 -27.64
N GLY A 172 -6.38 2.80 -26.71
CA GLY A 172 -5.56 2.07 -25.74
C GLY A 172 -4.71 2.97 -24.83
N ALA A 173 -5.01 4.28 -24.75
CA ALA A 173 -4.32 5.24 -23.89
C ALA A 173 -4.54 4.96 -22.40
N ALA A 174 -5.61 4.24 -22.05
CA ALA A 174 -5.85 3.67 -20.73
C ALA A 174 -6.65 2.36 -20.84
N TYR A 175 -6.64 1.57 -19.77
CA TYR A 175 -7.59 0.47 -19.58
C TYR A 175 -8.62 0.91 -18.54
N VAL A 176 -9.89 1.04 -18.92
CA VAL A 176 -10.96 1.51 -18.02
C VAL A 176 -11.93 0.36 -17.75
N HIS A 177 -12.07 -0.04 -16.49
CA HIS A 177 -12.82 -1.24 -16.09
C HIS A 177 -14.27 -1.23 -16.57
N SER A 178 -14.99 -0.12 -16.41
CA SER A 178 -16.38 0.00 -16.87
C SER A 178 -16.54 -0.15 -18.37
N GLN A 179 -15.57 0.32 -19.15
CA GLN A 179 -15.58 0.19 -20.61
C GLN A 179 -15.27 -1.25 -21.05
N ASP A 180 -14.37 -1.94 -20.33
CA ASP A 180 -14.13 -3.37 -20.53
C ASP A 180 -15.37 -4.21 -20.20
N GLU A 181 -16.10 -3.89 -19.13
CA GLU A 181 -17.39 -4.54 -18.79
C GLU A 181 -18.45 -4.28 -19.87
N LYS A 182 -18.61 -3.03 -20.33
CA LYS A 182 -19.50 -2.71 -21.47
C LYS A 182 -19.17 -3.57 -22.68
N LYS A 183 -17.88 -3.65 -23.04
CA LYS A 183 -17.41 -4.45 -24.18
C LYS A 183 -17.74 -5.93 -23.99
N ARG A 184 -17.46 -6.49 -22.81
CA ARG A 184 -17.77 -7.89 -22.47
C ARG A 184 -19.27 -8.22 -22.49
N ALA A 185 -20.13 -7.23 -22.25
CA ALA A 185 -21.58 -7.41 -22.30
C ALA A 185 -22.13 -7.54 -23.73
N ILE A 186 -21.44 -6.98 -24.73
CA ILE A 186 -21.90 -6.94 -26.14
C ILE A 186 -21.09 -7.84 -27.08
N GLU A 187 -19.82 -8.11 -26.77
CA GLU A 187 -18.94 -8.94 -27.58
C GLU A 187 -18.75 -10.35 -26.98
N PRO A 188 -18.57 -11.39 -27.81
CA PRO A 188 -18.26 -12.72 -27.31
C PRO A 188 -16.90 -12.71 -26.58
N PRO A 189 -16.76 -13.44 -25.45
CA PRO A 189 -15.53 -13.43 -24.67
C PRO A 189 -14.35 -13.93 -25.49
N ASN A 190 -13.22 -13.21 -25.44
CA ASN A 190 -11.96 -13.63 -26.04
C ASN A 190 -11.11 -14.37 -24.98
N PRO A 191 -11.06 -15.71 -24.97
CA PRO A 191 -10.29 -16.44 -23.97
C PRO A 191 -8.77 -16.25 -24.09
N LYS A 192 -8.27 -15.73 -25.22
CA LYS A 192 -6.84 -15.41 -25.39
C LYS A 192 -6.45 -14.07 -24.79
N GLU A 193 -7.41 -13.16 -24.68
CA GLU A 193 -7.22 -11.81 -24.14
C GLU A 193 -8.23 -11.56 -23.02
N PRO A 194 -8.15 -12.29 -21.88
CA PRO A 194 -9.06 -12.07 -20.78
C PRO A 194 -8.96 -10.63 -20.28
N GLY A 195 -10.08 -9.91 -20.34
CA GLY A 195 -10.25 -8.62 -19.68
C GLY A 195 -10.40 -8.79 -18.16
N GLY A 196 -10.67 -7.69 -17.49
CA GLY A 196 -11.02 -7.66 -16.09
C GLY A 196 -10.01 -6.97 -15.17
N PRO A 197 -10.31 -6.99 -13.87
CA PRO A 197 -9.71 -6.12 -12.86
C PRO A 197 -8.18 -6.23 -12.76
N PHE A 198 -7.60 -7.41 -12.96
CA PHE A 198 -6.16 -7.64 -12.75
C PHE A 198 -5.23 -6.93 -13.75
N LEU A 199 -5.78 -6.24 -14.76
CA LEU A 199 -5.04 -5.52 -15.79
C LEU A 199 -4.63 -4.10 -15.37
N TRP A 200 -5.28 -3.53 -14.34
CA TRP A 200 -5.01 -2.15 -13.93
C TRP A 200 -3.54 -1.84 -13.61
N PRO A 201 -2.69 -2.74 -13.05
CA PRO A 201 -1.32 -2.39 -12.68
C PRO A 201 -0.42 -2.01 -13.86
N SER A 202 -0.68 -2.48 -15.08
CA SER A 202 0.05 -2.06 -16.29
C SER A 202 -0.44 -0.71 -16.86
N GLY A 203 -1.36 -0.05 -16.15
CA GLY A 203 -1.87 1.25 -16.51
C GLY A 203 -0.83 2.38 -16.40
N TYR A 204 0.17 2.25 -15.51
CA TYR A 204 1.23 3.25 -15.35
C TYR A 204 2.06 3.48 -16.62
N GLN A 205 2.19 2.46 -17.47
CA GLN A 205 2.91 2.50 -18.74
C GLN A 205 2.06 3.05 -19.90
N LYS A 206 0.73 3.12 -19.74
CA LYS A 206 -0.16 3.58 -20.81
C LYS A 206 -0.06 5.10 -20.96
N LEU A 207 -0.40 5.59 -22.15
CA LEU A 207 -0.19 6.99 -22.56
C LEU A 207 -0.73 8.00 -21.55
N ALA A 208 -1.96 7.79 -21.06
CA ALA A 208 -2.64 8.77 -20.20
C ALA A 208 -1.91 8.95 -18.86
N ALA A 209 -1.74 7.87 -18.09
CA ALA A 209 -1.13 7.93 -16.76
C ALA A 209 0.36 8.31 -16.83
N SER A 210 1.12 7.73 -17.77
CA SER A 210 2.55 8.05 -17.92
C SER A 210 2.76 9.52 -18.30
N THR A 211 1.95 10.08 -19.21
CA THR A 211 2.01 11.50 -19.59
C THR A 211 1.69 12.40 -18.40
N MET A 212 0.61 12.12 -17.67
CA MET A 212 0.20 12.96 -16.54
C MET A 212 1.21 12.95 -15.39
N ALA A 213 1.77 11.78 -15.05
CA ALA A 213 2.85 11.69 -14.08
C ALA A 213 4.08 12.51 -14.53
N THR A 214 4.43 12.44 -15.82
CA THR A 214 5.56 13.20 -16.37
C THR A 214 5.34 14.71 -16.27
N LEU A 215 4.14 15.17 -16.62
CA LEU A 215 3.77 16.59 -16.53
C LEU A 215 3.74 17.09 -15.09
N PHE A 216 3.23 16.27 -14.16
CA PHE A 216 3.19 16.61 -12.74
C PHE A 216 4.57 16.76 -12.12
N TRP A 217 5.52 15.88 -12.47
CA TRP A 217 6.87 15.91 -11.90
C TRP A 217 7.82 16.86 -12.62
N ALA A 218 7.81 16.84 -13.94
CA ALA A 218 8.85 17.43 -14.79
C ALA A 218 8.29 18.17 -16.01
N GLY A 219 7.01 18.57 -16.01
CA GLY A 219 6.39 19.29 -17.13
C GLY A 219 7.08 20.62 -17.47
N ASP A 220 7.71 21.28 -16.50
CA ASP A 220 8.55 22.47 -16.76
C ASP A 220 9.72 22.14 -17.68
N ALA A 221 10.39 21.01 -17.43
CA ALA A 221 11.59 20.57 -18.13
C ALA A 221 11.27 19.87 -19.46
N LEU A 222 10.19 19.07 -19.51
CA LEU A 222 9.88 18.16 -20.61
C LEU A 222 8.70 18.62 -21.48
N ALA A 223 7.91 19.59 -21.04
CA ALA A 223 6.81 20.15 -21.83
C ALA A 223 6.75 21.69 -21.72
N PRO A 224 7.86 22.41 -21.95
CA PRO A 224 7.97 23.85 -21.67
C PRO A 224 6.97 24.71 -22.47
N ASN A 225 6.49 24.23 -23.62
CA ASN A 225 5.55 24.94 -24.48
C ASN A 225 4.08 24.73 -24.08
N LEU A 226 3.78 23.72 -23.25
CA LEU A 226 2.42 23.51 -22.76
C LEU A 226 2.12 24.50 -21.62
N LYS A 227 1.25 25.47 -21.93
CA LYS A 227 0.81 26.51 -21.00
C LYS A 227 -0.65 26.33 -20.59
N CYS A 228 -0.91 26.63 -19.32
CA CYS A 228 -2.24 26.60 -18.71
C CYS A 228 -2.56 27.98 -18.16
N ARG A 229 -3.80 28.44 -18.34
CA ARG A 229 -4.25 29.71 -17.75
C ARG A 229 -4.38 29.56 -16.24
N ARG A 230 -3.77 30.47 -15.48
CA ARG A 230 -3.87 30.45 -14.02
C ARG A 230 -5.32 30.60 -13.54
N LYS A 231 -6.10 31.47 -14.20
CA LYS A 231 -7.55 31.61 -14.02
C LYS A 231 -8.22 31.62 -15.38
N LYS A 232 -9.47 31.14 -15.47
CA LYS A 232 -10.23 31.04 -16.74
C LYS A 232 -10.24 32.36 -17.53
N ASP A 233 -10.42 33.47 -16.82
CA ASP A 233 -10.57 34.83 -17.39
C ASP A 233 -9.29 35.68 -17.35
N ALA A 234 -8.20 35.17 -16.77
CA ALA A 234 -6.93 35.91 -16.71
C ALA A 234 -6.07 35.63 -17.94
N GLY A 235 -5.31 36.64 -18.38
CA GLY A 235 -4.30 36.50 -19.43
C GLY A 235 -2.95 35.93 -18.94
N ASP A 236 -2.82 35.58 -17.66
CA ASP A 236 -1.60 35.00 -17.09
C ASP A 236 -1.57 33.48 -17.27
N GLU A 237 -0.47 32.98 -17.81
CA GLU A 237 -0.25 31.57 -18.13
C GLU A 237 0.94 31.02 -17.34
N VAL A 238 0.78 29.80 -16.85
CA VAL A 238 1.80 29.02 -16.15
C VAL A 238 2.09 27.73 -16.91
N SER A 239 3.16 27.03 -16.54
CA SER A 239 3.38 25.67 -17.03
C SER A 239 2.32 24.70 -16.52
N ALA A 240 2.16 23.58 -17.23
CA ALA A 240 1.30 22.48 -16.77
C ALA A 240 1.75 21.91 -15.42
N GLN A 241 3.06 21.80 -15.18
CA GLN A 241 3.60 21.33 -13.89
C GLN A 241 3.18 22.24 -12.74
N GLN A 242 3.41 23.56 -12.88
CA GLN A 242 3.03 24.51 -11.85
C GLN A 242 1.52 24.47 -11.61
N PHE A 243 0.73 24.44 -12.68
CA PHE A 243 -0.73 24.40 -12.60
C PHE A 243 -1.24 23.17 -11.83
N LEU A 244 -0.82 21.97 -12.23
CA LEU A 244 -1.27 20.71 -11.62
C LEU A 244 -0.81 20.62 -10.16
N GLN A 245 0.44 20.98 -9.87
CA GLN A 245 0.94 20.96 -8.50
C GLN A 245 0.28 22.02 -7.62
N ASP A 246 0.06 23.25 -8.11
CA ASP A 246 -0.60 24.33 -7.34
C ASP A 246 -2.02 23.89 -6.96
N ALA A 247 -2.79 23.35 -7.90
CA ALA A 247 -4.16 22.88 -7.66
C ALA A 247 -4.22 21.68 -6.70
N CYS A 248 -3.36 20.67 -6.87
CA CYS A 248 -3.29 19.53 -5.96
C CYS A 248 -2.88 19.96 -4.54
N VAL A 249 -1.83 20.77 -4.42
CA VAL A 249 -1.32 21.26 -3.12
C VAL A 249 -2.37 22.12 -2.43
N GLU A 250 -3.10 22.96 -3.17
CA GLU A 250 -4.15 23.78 -2.56
C GLU A 250 -5.36 22.96 -2.10
N ALA A 251 -5.79 21.94 -2.84
CA ALA A 251 -6.89 21.06 -2.42
C ALA A 251 -6.60 20.40 -1.05
N PHE A 252 -5.45 19.76 -0.90
CA PHE A 252 -5.04 19.17 0.38
C PHE A 252 -4.67 20.22 1.43
N GLY A 253 -4.17 21.39 1.01
CA GLY A 253 -3.94 22.54 1.87
C GLY A 253 -5.22 23.07 2.52
N ARG A 254 -6.30 23.19 1.75
CA ARG A 254 -7.62 23.61 2.23
C ARG A 254 -8.21 22.60 3.20
N LEU A 255 -8.05 21.29 2.93
CA LEU A 255 -8.41 20.24 3.88
C LEU A 255 -7.60 20.37 5.18
N ALA A 256 -6.28 20.52 5.07
CA ALA A 256 -5.41 20.70 6.22
C ALA A 256 -5.79 21.94 7.06
N ASP A 257 -6.26 23.01 6.43
CA ASP A 257 -6.73 24.20 7.14
C ASP A 257 -7.92 23.92 8.08
N GLU A 258 -8.73 22.90 7.79
CA GLU A 258 -9.88 22.47 8.61
C GLU A 258 -9.54 21.34 9.57
N VAL A 259 -8.68 20.39 9.20
CA VAL A 259 -8.47 19.18 10.03
C VAL A 259 -7.20 19.21 10.86
N SER A 260 -6.24 20.08 10.55
CA SER A 260 -4.93 20.05 11.19
C SER A 260 -4.94 20.34 12.68
N HIS A 261 -5.84 21.20 13.14
CA HIS A 261 -5.94 21.55 14.54
C HIS A 261 -6.56 20.41 15.37
N LEU A 262 -7.32 19.52 14.75
CA LEU A 262 -7.99 18.40 15.41
C LEU A 262 -6.97 17.46 16.06
N GLU A 263 -7.35 16.92 17.20
CA GLU A 263 -6.49 16.06 18.02
C GLU A 263 -6.07 14.77 17.28
N ALA A 264 -6.99 14.16 16.54
CA ALA A 264 -6.73 12.89 15.86
C ALA A 264 -5.80 13.02 14.66
N CYS A 265 -5.79 14.16 13.96
CA CYS A 265 -4.96 14.38 12.79
C CYS A 265 -3.50 14.67 13.19
N ILE A 266 -2.60 13.72 12.92
CA ILE A 266 -1.18 13.84 13.28
C ILE A 266 -0.27 14.22 12.12
N GLY A 267 -0.75 14.16 10.88
CA GLY A 267 0.07 14.48 9.72
C GLY A 267 -0.56 14.13 8.38
N PHE A 268 0.24 14.28 7.33
CA PHE A 268 -0.15 14.05 5.94
C PHE A 268 0.90 13.23 5.21
N GLU A 269 0.46 12.43 4.26
CA GLU A 269 1.27 11.75 3.26
C GLU A 269 1.05 12.42 1.90
N PRO A 270 2.10 13.02 1.28
CA PRO A 270 1.94 13.85 0.09
C PRO A 270 1.43 13.15 -1.16
N MET A 271 1.73 11.85 -1.32
CA MET A 271 1.29 11.06 -2.47
C MET A 271 1.47 9.58 -2.18
N ASN A 272 0.40 8.79 -2.34
CA ASN A 272 0.46 7.33 -2.40
C ASN A 272 1.23 6.85 -3.63
N GLU A 273 2.12 5.89 -3.48
CA GLU A 273 2.81 5.13 -4.53
C GLU A 273 3.28 6.01 -5.70
N PRO A 274 4.20 6.98 -5.47
CA PRO A 274 4.63 7.90 -6.50
C PRO A 274 5.30 7.18 -7.67
N HIS A 275 4.96 7.60 -8.90
CA HIS A 275 5.53 7.06 -10.14
C HIS A 275 6.16 8.18 -10.98
N ARG A 276 7.38 7.97 -11.48
CA ARG A 276 8.16 9.00 -12.22
C ARG A 276 7.61 9.36 -13.60
N GLY A 277 6.64 8.60 -14.11
CA GLY A 277 6.15 8.75 -15.47
C GLY A 277 7.23 8.35 -16.47
N LEU A 278 7.52 9.22 -17.43
CA LEU A 278 8.51 9.01 -18.48
C LEU A 278 9.88 9.61 -18.13
N VAL A 279 10.04 10.29 -16.98
CA VAL A 279 11.34 10.84 -16.55
C VAL A 279 12.36 9.71 -16.43
N ASN A 280 13.51 9.85 -17.10
CA ASN A 280 14.52 8.80 -17.27
C ASN A 280 13.95 7.51 -17.90
N LEU A 281 13.23 7.67 -19.02
CA LEU A 281 12.60 6.57 -19.76
C LEU A 281 13.63 5.50 -20.15
N HIS A 282 13.35 4.25 -19.80
CA HIS A 282 14.24 3.14 -20.16
C HIS A 282 14.50 3.01 -21.66
N HIS A 283 13.42 2.95 -22.47
CA HIS A 283 13.50 2.92 -23.93
C HIS A 283 12.13 3.19 -24.58
N PHE A 284 12.09 3.72 -25.80
CA PHE A 284 10.83 3.99 -26.53
C PHE A 284 10.10 2.73 -27.02
N HIS A 285 10.84 1.66 -27.28
CA HIS A 285 10.32 0.44 -27.91
C HIS A 285 10.12 -0.74 -26.96
N PHE A 286 10.53 -0.63 -25.70
CA PHE A 286 10.32 -1.65 -24.67
C PHE A 286 10.47 -1.06 -23.27
N TRP A 287 9.75 -1.63 -22.31
CA TRP A 287 9.83 -1.26 -20.89
C TRP A 287 10.90 -2.08 -20.18
N ASN A 288 11.27 -1.66 -18.96
CA ASN A 288 12.21 -2.42 -18.14
C ASN A 288 11.48 -3.58 -17.45
N TYR A 289 11.73 -4.80 -17.91
CA TYR A 289 11.07 -5.99 -17.38
C TYR A 289 11.36 -6.28 -15.90
N ASP A 290 12.47 -5.77 -15.35
CA ASP A 290 12.86 -6.00 -13.96
C ASP A 290 12.16 -5.05 -12.97
N THR A 291 11.68 -3.89 -13.45
CA THR A 291 11.05 -2.86 -12.61
C THR A 291 9.59 -2.60 -12.97
N ASP A 292 9.18 -2.86 -14.20
CA ASP A 292 7.88 -2.47 -14.75
C ASP A 292 6.96 -3.70 -14.84
N LEU A 293 5.69 -3.54 -14.45
CA LEU A 293 4.70 -4.61 -14.52
C LEU A 293 4.16 -4.78 -15.96
N HIS A 294 4.15 -6.02 -16.45
CA HIS A 294 3.76 -6.34 -17.83
C HIS A 294 2.58 -7.33 -17.85
N ILE A 295 1.34 -6.87 -18.06
CA ILE A 295 0.16 -7.73 -18.16
C ILE A 295 -0.88 -7.15 -19.13
N GLY A 296 -1.56 -8.01 -19.89
CA GLY A 296 -2.52 -7.60 -20.92
C GLY A 296 -1.87 -6.88 -22.09
N HIS A 297 -2.59 -5.94 -22.72
CA HIS A 297 -2.02 -5.06 -23.75
C HIS A 297 -1.05 -4.09 -23.12
N CYS A 298 0.25 -4.29 -23.39
CA CYS A 298 1.34 -3.47 -22.86
C CYS A 298 2.12 -2.82 -24.01
N PRO A 299 1.57 -1.78 -24.67
CA PRO A 299 2.25 -1.10 -25.76
C PRO A 299 3.55 -0.45 -25.28
N SER A 300 4.57 -0.41 -26.14
CA SER A 300 5.74 0.46 -25.91
C SER A 300 5.32 1.94 -25.93
N LEU A 301 6.19 2.85 -25.49
CA LEU A 301 5.89 4.28 -25.62
C LEU A 301 5.66 4.68 -27.08
N ALA A 302 6.52 4.27 -28.01
CA ALA A 302 6.36 4.53 -29.45
C ALA A 302 4.99 4.06 -29.99
N GLN A 303 4.54 2.87 -29.58
CA GLN A 303 3.23 2.34 -29.95
C GLN A 303 2.10 3.14 -29.30
N SER A 304 2.24 3.50 -28.02
CA SER A 304 1.26 4.32 -27.28
C SER A 304 1.09 5.71 -27.90
N LEU A 305 2.18 6.33 -28.35
CA LEU A 305 2.17 7.62 -29.04
C LEU A 305 1.44 7.54 -30.38
N ALA A 306 1.69 6.48 -31.16
CA ALA A 306 1.01 6.22 -32.42
C ALA A 306 -0.49 5.94 -32.23
N LEU A 307 -0.83 5.03 -31.32
CA LEU A 307 -2.22 4.68 -30.99
C LEU A 307 -3.00 5.89 -30.48
N GLY A 308 -2.42 6.66 -29.55
CA GLY A 308 -3.02 7.89 -29.04
C GLY A 308 -3.20 8.97 -30.10
N SER A 309 -2.50 8.88 -31.23
CA SER A 309 -2.65 9.79 -32.38
C SER A 309 -3.55 9.21 -33.49
N GLY A 310 -4.21 8.08 -33.24
CA GLY A 310 -5.16 7.47 -34.17
C GLY A 310 -4.57 6.47 -35.15
N TYR A 311 -3.30 6.07 -35.01
CA TYR A 311 -2.66 5.10 -35.89
C TYR A 311 -2.69 3.69 -35.29
N ALA A 312 -3.17 2.71 -36.08
CA ALA A 312 -3.21 1.31 -35.66
C ALA A 312 -1.81 0.73 -35.36
N GLN A 313 -1.71 -0.15 -34.36
CA GLN A 313 -0.46 -0.82 -33.95
C GLN A 313 -0.67 -2.30 -33.60
N ASP A 314 0.37 -3.11 -33.81
CA ASP A 314 0.41 -4.49 -33.32
C ASP A 314 1.11 -4.54 -31.95
N VAL A 315 0.32 -4.70 -30.89
CA VAL A 315 0.76 -4.61 -29.49
C VAL A 315 0.95 -5.98 -28.88
N ASP A 316 2.03 -6.16 -28.10
CA ASP A 316 2.26 -7.40 -27.36
C ASP A 316 1.20 -7.60 -26.25
N TYR A 317 0.63 -8.81 -26.18
CA TYR A 317 -0.28 -9.22 -25.13
C TYR A 317 0.42 -10.15 -24.13
N TYR A 318 0.59 -9.67 -22.91
CA TYR A 318 1.28 -10.37 -21.83
C TYR A 318 0.32 -11.20 -20.98
N VAL A 319 0.74 -12.42 -20.65
CA VAL A 319 0.02 -13.34 -19.75
C VAL A 319 0.93 -13.77 -18.61
N LYS A 320 0.34 -14.17 -17.47
CA LYS A 320 1.06 -14.75 -16.34
C LYS A 320 1.85 -15.99 -16.76
N SER A 321 3.05 -16.16 -16.21
CA SER A 321 3.89 -17.34 -16.46
C SER A 321 4.69 -17.76 -15.24
N TRP A 322 5.48 -18.82 -15.39
CA TRP A 322 6.42 -19.30 -14.40
C TRP A 322 7.65 -19.89 -15.10
N PRO A 323 8.89 -19.70 -14.58
CA PRO A 323 9.26 -18.94 -13.39
C PRO A 323 9.36 -17.41 -13.57
N TRP A 324 9.26 -16.89 -14.79
CA TRP A 324 9.16 -15.44 -15.04
C TRP A 324 7.72 -14.97 -14.77
N PRO A 325 7.50 -13.81 -14.14
CA PRO A 325 6.15 -13.35 -13.76
C PRO A 325 5.17 -13.35 -14.93
N THR A 326 5.61 -12.91 -16.11
CA THR A 326 4.79 -12.84 -17.32
C THR A 326 5.55 -13.15 -18.61
N ARG A 327 4.84 -13.43 -19.69
CA ARG A 327 5.44 -13.61 -21.02
C ARG A 327 4.52 -13.05 -22.09
N VAL A 328 5.10 -12.66 -23.23
CA VAL A 328 4.32 -12.39 -24.44
C VAL A 328 3.67 -13.68 -24.90
N SER A 329 2.36 -13.62 -25.11
CA SER A 329 1.57 -14.74 -25.62
C SER A 329 1.33 -14.64 -27.12
N HIS A 330 1.03 -13.43 -27.61
CA HIS A 330 0.79 -13.09 -29.00
C HIS A 330 0.81 -11.57 -29.18
N LYS A 331 0.62 -11.09 -30.41
CA LYS A 331 0.36 -9.69 -30.74
C LYS A 331 -1.11 -9.49 -31.09
N SER A 332 -1.67 -8.39 -30.62
CA SER A 332 -3.04 -7.95 -30.90
C SER A 332 -3.00 -6.72 -31.78
N HIS A 333 -3.78 -6.71 -32.85
CA HIS A 333 -3.94 -5.54 -33.70
C HIS A 333 -4.94 -4.59 -33.07
N ILE A 334 -4.48 -3.41 -32.64
CA ILE A 334 -5.32 -2.37 -32.04
C ILE A 334 -5.45 -1.24 -33.06
N ASP A 335 -6.68 -0.92 -33.45
CA ASP A 335 -6.99 0.11 -34.44
C ASP A 335 -7.96 1.16 -33.85
N PRO A 336 -7.46 2.36 -33.54
CA PRO A 336 -8.30 3.48 -33.09
C PRO A 336 -9.19 4.05 -34.21
N LYS A 337 -9.07 3.60 -35.46
CA LYS A 337 -9.82 4.06 -36.63
C LYS A 337 -9.74 5.57 -36.85
N GLY A 338 -8.56 6.15 -36.58
CA GLY A 338 -8.30 7.58 -36.67
C GLY A 338 -8.82 8.40 -35.48
N ARG A 339 -9.43 7.79 -34.45
CA ARG A 339 -9.77 8.47 -33.20
C ARG A 339 -8.49 8.87 -32.48
N SER A 340 -8.38 10.15 -32.12
CA SER A 340 -7.26 10.71 -31.37
C SER A 340 -7.60 10.74 -29.88
N ALA A 341 -6.61 10.43 -29.03
CA ALA A 341 -6.67 10.63 -27.58
C ALA A 341 -6.46 12.11 -27.21
N TRP A 342 -6.09 12.94 -28.18
CA TRP A 342 -5.81 14.36 -28.01
C TRP A 342 -6.93 15.19 -28.62
N LEU A 343 -7.39 16.18 -27.85
CA LEU A 343 -8.36 17.18 -28.25
C LEU A 343 -7.76 18.06 -29.35
N SER A 344 -8.55 18.32 -30.39
CA SER A 344 -8.19 19.28 -31.43
C SER A 344 -8.20 20.70 -30.87
N LEU A 345 -7.36 21.59 -31.42
CA LEU A 345 -7.49 23.03 -31.14
C LEU A 345 -8.84 23.53 -31.67
N SER A 346 -9.74 23.90 -30.75
CA SER A 346 -10.89 24.73 -31.07
C SER A 346 -10.56 26.20 -30.77
N ASP A 347 -11.29 27.16 -31.34
CA ASP A 347 -11.09 28.59 -31.05
C ASP A 347 -11.33 28.95 -29.57
N GLN A 348 -12.00 28.09 -28.81
CA GLN A 348 -12.27 28.27 -27.37
C GLN A 348 -11.42 27.31 -26.51
N PRO A 349 -10.77 27.79 -25.43
CA PRO A 349 -10.12 26.93 -24.44
C PRO A 349 -11.13 25.99 -23.76
N ILE A 350 -10.66 24.81 -23.35
CA ILE A 350 -11.42 23.90 -22.49
C ILE A 350 -10.99 24.17 -21.05
N GLY A 351 -11.79 24.98 -20.33
CA GLY A 351 -11.46 25.44 -18.99
C GLY A 351 -10.16 26.26 -18.97
N HIS A 352 -9.15 25.74 -18.27
CA HIS A 352 -7.85 26.40 -18.11
C HIS A 352 -6.82 26.00 -19.17
N GLY A 353 -7.13 24.98 -19.99
CA GLY A 353 -6.20 24.41 -20.96
C GLY A 353 -6.63 24.65 -22.39
N ARG A 354 -5.65 24.64 -23.29
CA ARG A 354 -5.89 24.53 -24.74
C ARG A 354 -5.30 23.24 -25.33
N GLY A 355 -4.49 22.52 -24.56
CA GLY A 355 -3.63 21.46 -25.10
C GLY A 355 -2.71 21.98 -26.21
N MET A 356 -2.22 21.06 -27.05
CA MET A 356 -1.39 21.38 -28.21
C MET A 356 -2.14 21.19 -29.55
N GLY A 357 -3.38 20.69 -29.53
CA GLY A 357 -4.14 20.31 -30.74
C GLY A 357 -3.74 19.01 -31.40
N GLU A 358 -2.69 18.39 -30.89
CA GLU A 358 -2.11 17.14 -31.34
C GLU A 358 -1.42 16.47 -30.14
N CYS A 359 -0.77 15.34 -30.39
CA CYS A 359 0.02 14.66 -29.37
C CYS A 359 1.06 15.61 -28.76
N LEU A 360 1.03 15.77 -27.43
CA LEU A 360 1.95 16.64 -26.69
C LEU A 360 3.41 16.39 -27.05
N TRP A 361 3.81 15.12 -27.03
CA TRP A 361 5.19 14.70 -27.32
C TRP A 361 5.55 14.89 -28.81
N ARG A 362 4.57 14.84 -29.72
CA ARG A 362 4.79 15.18 -31.14
C ARG A 362 5.01 16.68 -31.31
N ALA A 363 4.20 17.50 -30.65
CA ALA A 363 4.33 18.96 -30.66
C ALA A 363 5.67 19.45 -30.08
N HIS A 364 6.26 18.67 -29.17
CA HIS A 364 7.60 18.91 -28.63
C HIS A 364 8.74 18.26 -29.45
N GLY A 365 8.42 17.63 -30.59
CA GLY A 365 9.40 17.09 -31.51
C GLY A 365 10.02 15.76 -31.08
N VAL A 366 9.45 15.05 -30.10
CA VAL A 366 9.96 13.76 -29.60
C VAL A 366 9.86 12.67 -30.67
N TRP A 367 8.79 12.68 -31.44
CA TRP A 367 8.51 11.67 -32.46
C TRP A 367 7.66 12.24 -33.59
N GLU A 368 7.52 11.48 -34.66
CA GLU A 368 6.59 11.76 -35.76
C GLU A 368 6.12 10.46 -36.42
N TRP A 369 5.08 10.56 -37.26
CA TRP A 369 4.58 9.43 -38.04
C TRP A 369 5.28 9.34 -39.40
N ASP A 370 5.89 8.19 -39.70
CA ASP A 370 6.43 7.91 -41.03
C ASP A 370 5.31 7.36 -41.93
N GLU A 371 4.77 8.22 -42.80
CA GLU A 371 3.67 7.84 -43.71
C GLU A 371 4.04 6.72 -44.69
N LYS A 372 5.32 6.56 -45.04
CA LYS A 372 5.75 5.54 -45.99
C LYS A 372 5.88 4.19 -45.31
N LYS A 373 6.45 4.17 -44.10
CA LYS A 373 6.65 2.93 -43.34
C LYS A 373 5.45 2.54 -42.49
N LYS A 374 4.52 3.48 -42.25
CA LYS A 374 3.38 3.33 -41.33
C LYS A 374 3.86 2.95 -39.92
N THR A 375 4.85 3.68 -39.42
CA THR A 375 5.47 3.46 -38.11
C THR A 375 5.76 4.78 -37.40
N ALA A 376 5.75 4.76 -36.06
CA ALA A 376 6.29 5.86 -35.26
C ALA A 376 7.82 5.95 -35.47
N ARG A 377 8.31 7.14 -35.84
CA ARG A 377 9.73 7.47 -35.95
C ARG A 377 10.10 8.37 -34.77
N ILE A 378 10.95 7.86 -33.88
CA ILE A 378 11.51 8.63 -32.78
C ILE A 378 12.53 9.63 -33.34
N ARG A 379 12.46 10.88 -32.89
CA ARG A 379 13.32 11.98 -33.35
C ARG A 379 14.40 12.34 -32.33
N ASP A 380 14.10 12.12 -31.06
CA ASP A 380 15.00 12.38 -29.94
C ASP A 380 14.89 11.22 -28.94
N ASP A 381 15.88 10.33 -28.99
CA ASP A 381 15.93 9.13 -28.15
C ASP A 381 16.25 9.43 -26.68
N ASP A 382 16.86 10.59 -26.41
CA ASP A 382 17.28 11.01 -25.06
C ASP A 382 16.34 12.10 -24.47
N TYR A 383 15.21 12.39 -25.12
CA TYR A 383 14.33 13.51 -24.77
C TYR A 383 13.93 13.52 -23.30
N PHE A 384 13.63 12.35 -22.73
CA PHE A 384 13.17 12.23 -21.34
C PHE A 384 14.29 12.15 -20.30
N GLU A 385 15.55 12.22 -20.72
CA GLU A 385 16.74 12.22 -19.86
C GLU A 385 17.24 13.64 -19.56
N VAL A 386 16.88 14.62 -20.37
CA VAL A 386 17.46 15.98 -20.33
C VAL A 386 16.42 17.08 -20.24
N ASP A 387 16.82 18.20 -19.64
CA ASP A 387 16.02 19.40 -19.47
C ASP A 387 15.95 20.18 -20.79
N HIS A 388 14.76 20.62 -21.19
CA HIS A 388 14.52 21.40 -22.42
C HIS A 388 14.15 22.86 -22.14
N ARG A 389 14.27 23.31 -20.89
CA ARG A 389 14.02 24.73 -20.56
C ARG A 389 15.10 25.64 -21.10
N PRO A 390 14.73 26.87 -21.50
CA PRO A 390 15.70 27.93 -21.80
C PRO A 390 16.75 28.11 -20.70
N GLY A 391 18.03 27.96 -21.04
CA GLY A 391 19.19 28.07 -20.15
C GLY A 391 19.58 26.80 -19.39
N ARG A 392 18.84 25.70 -19.55
CA ARG A 392 19.15 24.38 -18.96
C ARG A 392 19.19 23.26 -20.00
N GLU A 393 19.12 23.59 -21.29
CA GLU A 393 19.03 22.65 -22.40
C GLU A 393 20.14 21.59 -22.34
N GLY A 394 19.75 20.33 -22.46
CA GLY A 394 20.67 19.19 -22.50
C GLY A 394 21.30 18.81 -21.16
N LYS A 395 20.93 19.46 -20.05
CA LYS A 395 21.35 19.04 -18.71
C LYS A 395 20.54 17.80 -18.28
N PRO A 396 21.17 16.77 -17.72
CA PRO A 396 20.44 15.61 -17.20
C PRO A 396 19.40 16.01 -16.16
N ILE A 397 18.21 15.41 -16.22
CA ILE A 397 17.18 15.51 -15.18
C ILE A 397 17.42 14.38 -14.17
N GLU A 398 17.47 14.75 -12.88
CA GLU A 398 17.51 13.78 -11.79
C GLU A 398 16.20 13.87 -11.00
N TRP A 399 15.37 12.83 -11.10
CA TRP A 399 13.99 12.84 -10.59
C TRP A 399 13.89 13.17 -9.10
N TYR A 400 14.80 12.65 -8.25
CA TYR A 400 14.70 12.86 -6.81
C TYR A 400 14.95 14.31 -6.40
N ASN A 401 15.98 14.96 -6.97
CA ASN A 401 16.37 16.32 -6.63
C ASN A 401 15.62 17.39 -7.43
N ASP A 402 15.35 17.17 -8.71
CA ASP A 402 14.71 18.17 -9.58
C ASP A 402 13.17 18.13 -9.47
N CYS A 403 12.58 16.98 -9.08
CA CYS A 403 11.13 16.77 -9.13
C CYS A 403 10.51 16.39 -7.78
N TYR A 404 10.90 15.23 -7.24
CA TYR A 404 10.24 14.61 -6.10
C TYR A 404 10.43 15.39 -4.80
N ALA A 405 11.67 15.62 -4.36
CA ALA A 405 11.92 16.32 -3.10
C ALA A 405 11.40 17.77 -3.07
N PRO A 406 11.50 18.57 -4.15
CA PRO A 406 10.88 19.90 -4.21
C PRO A 406 9.35 19.87 -4.04
N PHE A 407 8.66 18.91 -4.66
CA PHE A 407 7.22 18.75 -4.49
C PHE A 407 6.87 18.38 -3.04
N LEU A 408 7.60 17.44 -2.42
CA LEU A 408 7.36 17.06 -1.03
C LEU A 408 7.50 18.26 -0.08
N GLN A 409 8.50 19.11 -0.33
CA GLN A 409 8.68 20.36 0.44
C GLN A 409 7.48 21.29 0.24
N LYS A 410 7.11 21.58 -1.01
CA LYS A 410 5.97 22.44 -1.36
C LYS A 410 4.66 21.96 -0.72
N PHE A 411 4.36 20.67 -0.83
CA PHE A 411 3.18 20.06 -0.23
C PHE A 411 3.20 20.18 1.29
N THR A 412 4.31 19.77 1.92
CA THR A 412 4.46 19.81 3.38
C THR A 412 4.30 21.22 3.94
N GLU A 413 4.93 22.21 3.31
CA GLU A 413 4.84 23.61 3.72
C GLU A 413 3.40 24.13 3.68
N ARG A 414 2.62 23.71 2.67
CA ARG A 414 1.21 24.11 2.56
C ARG A 414 0.33 23.47 3.64
N VAL A 415 0.43 22.16 3.85
CA VAL A 415 -0.44 21.44 4.79
C VAL A 415 -0.04 21.66 6.26
N SER A 416 1.20 22.07 6.53
CA SER A 416 1.68 22.35 7.88
C SER A 416 1.61 23.83 8.28
N ARG A 417 1.16 24.74 7.39
CA ARG A 417 1.16 26.19 7.60
C ARG A 417 0.50 26.63 8.91
N LYS A 418 -0.64 26.03 9.29
CA LYS A 418 -1.35 26.34 10.55
C LYS A 418 -0.78 25.58 11.76
N LYS A 419 -0.05 24.48 11.55
CA LYS A 419 0.47 23.61 12.63
C LYS A 419 1.80 22.95 12.23
N ALA A 420 2.90 23.60 12.57
CA ALA A 420 4.26 23.16 12.22
C ALA A 420 4.72 21.83 12.85
N LYS A 421 3.92 21.22 13.74
CA LYS A 421 4.25 19.98 14.46
C LYS A 421 3.77 18.69 13.76
N HIS A 422 3.08 18.81 12.62
CA HIS A 422 2.60 17.65 11.88
C HIS A 422 3.73 16.81 11.31
N PHE A 423 3.49 15.49 11.26
CA PHE A 423 4.36 14.53 10.61
C PHE A 423 4.19 14.58 9.08
N SER A 424 5.31 14.42 8.40
CA SER A 424 5.37 14.26 6.95
C SER A 424 5.67 12.79 6.67
N PHE A 425 4.66 12.02 6.28
CA PHE A 425 4.79 10.60 5.94
C PHE A 425 5.25 10.50 4.48
N ILE A 426 6.49 10.04 4.27
CA ILE A 426 7.15 10.08 2.97
C ILE A 426 7.38 8.66 2.46
N GLU A 427 6.73 8.34 1.34
CA GLU A 427 6.79 7.06 0.66
C GLU A 427 7.78 7.12 -0.53
N PRO A 428 8.69 6.13 -0.70
CA PRO A 428 9.51 6.00 -1.90
C PRO A 428 8.68 5.49 -3.10
N ILE A 429 9.30 5.35 -4.28
CA ILE A 429 8.69 4.58 -5.38
C ILE A 429 8.41 3.15 -4.88
N PRO A 430 7.23 2.56 -5.19
CA PRO A 430 6.89 1.20 -4.77
C PRO A 430 7.97 0.18 -5.14
N ASN A 431 8.25 -0.75 -4.22
CA ASN A 431 9.29 -1.80 -4.35
C ASN A 431 10.75 -1.31 -4.50
N GLU A 432 10.99 0.00 -4.46
CA GLU A 432 12.32 0.59 -4.44
C GLU A 432 12.77 0.98 -3.02
N PHE A 433 14.08 1.11 -2.86
CA PHE A 433 14.65 1.67 -1.63
C PHE A 433 14.97 3.14 -1.88
N ILE A 434 14.69 3.99 -0.90
CA ILE A 434 14.98 5.41 -1.02
C ILE A 434 16.50 5.66 -1.12
N PRO A 435 16.97 6.52 -2.06
CA PRO A 435 18.37 6.91 -2.11
C PRO A 435 18.82 7.61 -0.82
N PRO A 436 20.14 7.67 -0.55
CA PRO A 436 20.66 8.46 0.56
C PRO A 436 20.12 9.89 0.57
N TRP A 437 19.53 10.29 1.69
CA TRP A 437 19.01 11.63 1.93
C TRP A 437 19.58 12.20 3.23
N PRO A 438 20.90 12.40 3.31
CA PRO A 438 21.58 12.79 4.54
C PRO A 438 21.21 14.22 4.97
N THR A 439 21.06 14.44 6.28
CA THR A 439 20.90 15.78 6.88
C THR A 439 22.23 16.48 7.14
N GLN A 440 23.35 15.74 7.05
CA GLN A 440 24.69 16.23 7.31
C GLN A 440 25.64 15.73 6.22
N ASP A 441 26.47 16.62 5.69
CA ASP A 441 27.50 16.31 4.69
C ASP A 441 26.93 15.56 3.46
N PRO A 442 25.97 16.16 2.71
CA PRO A 442 25.36 15.55 1.53
C PRO A 442 26.34 15.33 0.38
N ASP A 443 27.42 16.12 0.30
CA ASP A 443 28.44 15.99 -0.75
C ASP A 443 29.47 14.88 -0.47
N ASN A 444 29.32 14.15 0.64
CA ASN A 444 30.22 13.05 0.95
C ASN A 444 30.10 11.91 -0.08
N LYS A 445 31.18 11.68 -0.83
CA LYS A 445 31.27 10.61 -1.84
C LYS A 445 30.99 9.20 -1.30
N LYS A 446 30.98 8.98 0.02
CA LYS A 446 30.60 7.69 0.63
C LYS A 446 29.16 7.28 0.26
N TRP A 447 28.25 8.24 0.10
CA TRP A 447 26.83 7.96 -0.16
C TRP A 447 26.64 7.23 -1.49
N LEU A 448 27.40 7.61 -2.52
CA LEU A 448 27.38 7.01 -3.85
C LEU A 448 27.99 5.59 -3.92
N ARG A 449 28.58 5.07 -2.83
CA ARG A 449 29.13 3.70 -2.79
C ARG A 449 28.05 2.63 -2.60
N GLN A 450 26.82 3.04 -2.33
CA GLN A 450 25.70 2.14 -2.10
C GLN A 450 25.31 1.38 -3.39
N LYS A 451 24.65 0.22 -3.23
CA LYS A 451 24.20 -0.65 -4.35
C LYS A 451 22.75 -1.14 -4.17
N TYR A 452 22.01 -0.58 -3.23
CA TYR A 452 20.66 -1.02 -2.89
C TYR A 452 19.57 -0.15 -3.50
N ALA A 453 19.83 1.14 -3.69
CA ALA A 453 18.92 2.15 -4.26
C ALA A 453 19.51 2.76 -5.53
N GLU A 454 18.78 3.68 -6.16
CA GLU A 454 19.26 4.51 -7.27
C GLU A 454 20.57 5.24 -6.90
N LYS A 455 21.51 5.38 -7.84
CA LYS A 455 22.88 5.85 -7.59
C LYS A 455 22.98 7.38 -7.38
N GLU A 456 22.05 7.92 -6.61
CA GLU A 456 21.91 9.34 -6.37
C GLU A 456 21.95 9.69 -4.88
N VAL A 457 22.09 10.99 -4.60
CA VAL A 457 21.99 11.54 -3.25
C VAL A 457 21.00 12.69 -3.29
N ILE A 458 19.96 12.61 -2.47
CA ILE A 458 18.97 13.68 -2.35
C ILE A 458 19.58 14.81 -1.51
N LYS A 459 19.73 15.98 -2.12
CA LYS A 459 20.38 17.17 -1.56
C LYS A 459 19.38 18.22 -1.08
N VAL A 460 18.18 18.23 -1.63
CA VAL A 460 17.07 19.09 -1.17
C VAL A 460 16.81 18.81 0.31
N PRO A 461 16.58 19.79 1.18
CA PRO A 461 16.30 19.52 2.60
C PRO A 461 15.08 18.60 2.80
N ARG A 462 15.15 17.71 3.79
CA ARG A 462 14.01 16.88 4.17
C ARG A 462 12.86 17.75 4.72
N PRO A 463 11.60 17.39 4.43
CA PRO A 463 10.45 17.90 5.17
C PRO A 463 10.62 17.77 6.69
N ASN A 464 10.08 18.73 7.45
CA ASN A 464 10.10 18.68 8.91
C ASN A 464 9.26 17.50 9.43
N ASN A 465 9.66 16.99 10.61
CA ASN A 465 9.02 15.84 11.27
C ASN A 465 8.84 14.63 10.32
N PHE A 466 9.91 14.31 9.60
CA PHE A 466 9.97 13.25 8.58
C PHE A 466 9.68 11.86 9.17
N VAL A 467 8.76 11.13 8.55
CA VAL A 467 8.46 9.72 8.80
C VAL A 467 8.68 8.94 7.51
N TYR A 468 9.46 7.87 7.56
CA TYR A 468 9.64 6.98 6.41
C TYR A 468 8.44 6.03 6.32
N ALA A 469 7.69 6.10 5.22
CA ALA A 469 6.38 5.45 5.09
C ALA A 469 6.30 4.45 3.90
N PRO A 470 7.22 3.48 3.72
CA PRO A 470 7.18 2.58 2.57
C PRO A 470 6.04 1.57 2.63
N HIS A 471 5.69 0.98 1.48
CA HIS A 471 4.75 -0.14 1.40
C HIS A 471 5.45 -1.49 1.29
N PHE A 472 4.72 -2.55 1.61
CA PHE A 472 5.17 -3.92 1.37
C PHE A 472 4.02 -4.85 0.99
N TYR A 473 4.14 -5.49 -0.17
CA TYR A 473 3.28 -6.59 -0.59
C TYR A 473 4.09 -7.82 -1.01
N ASP A 474 3.56 -9.01 -0.74
CA ASP A 474 4.05 -10.23 -1.39
C ASP A 474 3.63 -10.20 -2.86
N LEU A 475 4.53 -9.71 -3.71
CA LEU A 475 4.27 -9.55 -5.15
C LEU A 475 3.89 -10.87 -5.82
N ASN A 476 4.39 -12.02 -5.35
CA ASN A 476 4.04 -13.30 -5.94
C ASN A 476 2.58 -13.68 -5.64
N VAL A 477 2.13 -13.47 -4.40
CA VAL A 477 0.73 -13.73 -4.00
C VAL A 477 -0.22 -12.69 -4.58
N LEU A 478 0.15 -11.41 -4.51
CA LEU A 478 -0.62 -10.28 -5.05
C LEU A 478 -0.86 -10.47 -6.55
N PHE A 479 0.21 -10.71 -7.32
CA PHE A 479 0.13 -10.81 -8.76
C PHE A 479 -0.61 -12.07 -9.21
N ASN A 480 -0.33 -13.23 -8.62
CA ASN A 480 -0.95 -14.49 -9.04
C ASN A 480 -2.35 -14.72 -8.46
N LYS A 481 -2.73 -14.00 -7.40
CA LYS A 481 -3.90 -14.29 -6.55
C LYS A 481 -3.93 -15.77 -6.10
N SER A 482 -2.79 -16.30 -5.70
CA SER A 482 -2.66 -17.69 -5.26
C SER A 482 -1.51 -17.91 -4.28
N HIS A 483 -1.70 -18.83 -3.33
CA HIS A 483 -0.65 -19.32 -2.45
C HIS A 483 -0.93 -20.77 -2.06
N SER A 484 0.11 -21.59 -1.97
CA SER A 484 0.00 -22.98 -1.52
C SER A 484 0.94 -23.25 -0.34
N TRP A 485 2.20 -23.58 -0.64
CA TRP A 485 3.19 -24.00 0.36
C TRP A 485 4.55 -23.31 0.17
N MET A 486 4.69 -22.48 -0.86
CA MET A 486 5.93 -21.79 -1.22
C MET A 486 5.70 -20.29 -1.30
N SER A 487 6.64 -19.51 -0.76
CA SER A 487 6.74 -18.07 -0.97
C SER A 487 8.03 -17.70 -1.67
N VAL A 488 8.02 -16.56 -2.35
CA VAL A 488 9.11 -16.11 -3.22
C VAL A 488 9.58 -14.72 -2.78
N ASN A 489 10.89 -14.53 -2.66
CA ASN A 489 11.48 -13.20 -2.47
C ASN A 489 11.63 -12.51 -3.83
N VAL A 490 10.51 -11.98 -4.36
CA VAL A 490 10.48 -11.30 -5.67
C VAL A 490 11.44 -10.11 -5.70
N GLN A 491 11.46 -9.30 -4.63
CA GLN A 491 12.36 -8.14 -4.53
C GLN A 491 13.85 -8.53 -4.61
N GLY A 492 14.21 -9.70 -4.06
CA GLY A 492 15.54 -10.26 -4.15
C GLY A 492 15.85 -10.79 -5.56
N LEU A 493 14.90 -11.47 -6.20
CA LEU A 493 15.07 -11.98 -7.58
C LEU A 493 15.33 -10.85 -8.57
N THR A 494 14.57 -9.75 -8.50
CA THR A 494 14.77 -8.57 -9.37
C THR A 494 16.11 -7.88 -9.12
N ARG A 495 16.78 -8.18 -7.99
CA ARG A 495 18.12 -7.69 -7.63
C ARG A 495 19.21 -8.75 -7.81
N GLY A 496 18.93 -9.82 -8.57
CA GLY A 496 19.91 -10.83 -8.97
C GLY A 496 20.22 -11.89 -7.91
N VAL A 497 19.37 -12.07 -6.90
CA VAL A 497 19.49 -13.21 -5.97
C VAL A 497 19.29 -14.51 -6.76
N PHE A 498 20.18 -15.49 -6.55
CA PHE A 498 20.05 -16.81 -7.16
C PHE A 498 18.72 -17.47 -6.75
N ILE A 499 17.97 -18.01 -7.73
CA ILE A 499 16.57 -18.42 -7.55
C ILE A 499 16.33 -19.35 -6.36
N LEU A 500 17.21 -20.35 -6.12
CA LEU A 500 17.03 -21.28 -5.00
C LEU A 500 17.17 -20.62 -3.63
N ASN A 501 17.84 -19.47 -3.54
CA ASN A 501 17.95 -18.67 -2.31
C ASN A 501 16.76 -17.71 -2.13
N ALA A 502 15.85 -17.63 -3.11
CA ALA A 502 14.66 -16.79 -3.07
C ALA A 502 13.38 -17.61 -2.83
N LEU A 503 13.45 -18.94 -2.73
CA LEU A 503 12.31 -19.82 -2.47
C LEU A 503 12.28 -20.23 -0.99
N TYR A 504 11.11 -20.12 -0.38
CA TYR A 504 10.88 -20.46 1.02
C TYR A 504 9.65 -21.35 1.15
N PHE A 505 9.70 -22.34 2.02
CA PHE A 505 8.70 -23.41 2.07
C PHE A 505 8.06 -23.55 3.46
N GLY A 506 6.75 -23.78 3.46
CA GLY A 506 5.94 -23.89 4.67
C GLY A 506 5.72 -22.55 5.38
N VAL A 507 4.96 -22.58 6.48
CA VAL A 507 4.60 -21.39 7.26
C VAL A 507 5.83 -20.76 7.92
N ALA A 508 6.76 -21.58 8.41
CA ALA A 508 8.00 -21.08 8.98
C ALA A 508 8.91 -20.42 7.92
N GLY A 509 9.05 -21.03 6.73
CA GLY A 509 9.79 -20.45 5.62
C GLY A 509 9.16 -19.14 5.13
N LEU A 510 7.84 -19.08 5.03
CA LEU A 510 7.08 -17.87 4.73
C LEU A 510 7.39 -16.72 5.71
N ARG A 511 7.34 -16.97 7.02
CA ARG A 511 7.71 -15.97 8.03
C ARG A 511 9.17 -15.55 7.88
N HIS A 512 10.08 -16.50 7.60
CA HIS A 512 11.49 -16.20 7.40
C HIS A 512 11.72 -15.27 6.19
N ASN A 513 11.01 -15.51 5.07
CA ASN A 513 11.01 -14.67 3.88
C ASN A 513 10.58 -13.24 4.20
N TYR A 514 9.37 -13.08 4.76
CA TYR A 514 8.83 -11.75 5.08
C TYR A 514 9.68 -10.99 6.10
N ARG A 515 10.20 -11.67 7.12
CA ARG A 515 11.12 -11.07 8.08
C ARG A 515 12.37 -10.50 7.39
N GLY A 516 12.91 -11.23 6.43
CA GLY A 516 14.08 -10.81 5.65
C GLY A 516 13.80 -9.59 4.76
N GLN A 517 12.70 -9.60 4.02
CA GLN A 517 12.33 -8.50 3.12
C GLN A 517 11.97 -7.22 3.89
N LEU A 518 11.13 -7.29 4.93
CA LEU A 518 10.82 -6.15 5.80
C LEU A 518 12.05 -5.65 6.58
N GLY A 519 12.94 -6.56 6.99
CA GLY A 519 14.21 -6.21 7.62
C GLY A 519 15.15 -5.45 6.68
N ASN A 520 15.10 -5.73 5.37
CA ASN A 520 15.85 -4.95 4.37
C ASN A 520 15.31 -3.53 4.23
N ILE A 521 13.99 -3.32 4.27
CA ILE A 521 13.38 -1.99 4.28
C ILE A 521 13.90 -1.17 5.46
N VAL A 522 13.87 -1.71 6.68
CA VAL A 522 14.41 -1.03 7.88
C VAL A 522 15.90 -0.73 7.74
N LYS A 523 16.68 -1.75 7.32
CA LYS A 523 18.14 -1.64 7.18
C LYS A 523 18.55 -0.57 6.17
N TYR A 524 17.92 -0.54 4.99
CA TYR A 524 18.27 0.39 3.94
C TYR A 524 17.68 1.78 4.19
N GLY A 525 16.46 1.88 4.75
CA GLY A 525 15.90 3.14 5.25
C GLY A 525 16.83 3.81 6.26
N LYS A 526 17.33 3.08 7.25
CA LYS A 526 18.30 3.61 8.23
C LYS A 526 19.62 4.06 7.61
N LYS A 527 20.11 3.33 6.59
CA LYS A 527 21.33 3.72 5.86
C LYS A 527 21.15 5.00 5.04
N SER A 528 19.97 5.20 4.45
CA SER A 528 19.67 6.36 3.63
C SER A 528 19.30 7.60 4.45
N LEU A 529 18.50 7.41 5.51
CA LEU A 529 17.81 8.49 6.22
C LEU A 529 18.35 8.74 7.63
N GLY A 530 19.14 7.82 8.18
CA GLY A 530 19.55 7.84 9.58
C GLY A 530 18.44 7.36 10.53
N ASN A 531 18.40 7.89 11.74
CA ASN A 531 17.38 7.54 12.73
C ASN A 531 16.10 8.33 12.46
N VAL A 532 15.16 7.73 11.71
CA VAL A 532 13.81 8.26 11.47
C VAL A 532 12.79 7.18 11.80
N PRO A 533 11.60 7.55 12.32
CA PRO A 533 10.52 6.58 12.50
C PRO A 533 10.12 5.96 11.17
N THR A 534 9.80 4.67 11.21
CA THR A 534 9.31 3.92 10.05
C THR A 534 7.91 3.39 10.31
N VAL A 535 7.02 3.61 9.35
CA VAL A 535 5.66 3.04 9.30
C VAL A 535 5.54 2.30 7.96
N ILE A 536 5.10 1.05 7.97
CA ILE A 536 4.67 0.42 6.73
C ILE A 536 3.28 0.97 6.40
N GLY A 537 3.22 1.90 5.43
CA GLY A 537 2.01 2.64 5.05
C GLY A 537 0.90 1.71 4.57
N GLU A 538 1.27 0.69 3.80
CA GLU A 538 0.36 -0.35 3.36
C GLU A 538 1.02 -1.73 3.38
N VAL A 539 0.27 -2.71 3.87
CA VAL A 539 0.61 -4.13 3.82
C VAL A 539 -0.64 -4.98 3.97
N GLY A 540 -0.78 -6.03 3.18
CA GLY A 540 -1.96 -6.88 3.24
C GLY A 540 -1.92 -8.05 2.28
N LEU A 541 -3.07 -8.69 2.11
CA LEU A 541 -3.31 -9.77 1.15
C LEU A 541 -4.73 -9.70 0.62
N SER A 542 -4.92 -10.20 -0.60
CA SER A 542 -6.25 -10.37 -1.18
C SER A 542 -6.92 -11.61 -0.58
N TYR A 543 -8.17 -11.50 -0.16
CA TYR A 543 -8.93 -12.59 0.47
C TYR A 543 -9.48 -13.58 -0.56
N ASP A 544 -9.61 -13.16 -1.82
CA ASP A 544 -10.09 -13.96 -2.95
C ASP A 544 -8.98 -14.85 -3.58
N ILE A 545 -7.81 -14.96 -2.95
CA ILE A 545 -6.75 -15.88 -3.39
C ILE A 545 -7.27 -17.33 -3.50
N ASN A 546 -6.61 -18.12 -4.35
CA ASN A 546 -6.99 -19.51 -4.59
C ASN A 546 -8.45 -19.65 -5.06
N LYS A 547 -8.88 -18.74 -5.96
CA LYS A 547 -10.23 -18.72 -6.56
C LYS A 547 -11.33 -18.58 -5.51
N ALA A 548 -11.12 -17.71 -4.52
CA ALA A 548 -12.09 -17.41 -3.47
C ALA A 548 -12.63 -18.65 -2.74
N GLU A 549 -11.85 -19.74 -2.65
CA GLU A 549 -12.28 -21.00 -2.04
C GLU A 549 -12.69 -20.82 -0.58
N ALA A 550 -12.02 -19.91 0.14
CA ALA A 550 -12.31 -19.59 1.53
C ALA A 550 -13.77 -19.12 1.72
N PHE A 551 -14.37 -18.43 0.75
CA PHE A 551 -15.72 -17.87 0.89
C PHE A 551 -16.79 -18.98 0.85
N ARG A 552 -16.52 -20.03 0.07
CA ARG A 552 -17.42 -21.18 -0.06
C ARG A 552 -17.25 -22.18 1.08
N THR A 553 -16.04 -22.28 1.63
CA THR A 553 -15.68 -23.30 2.62
C THR A 553 -15.73 -22.79 4.05
N GLY A 554 -15.46 -21.50 4.27
CA GLY A 554 -15.17 -20.91 5.58
C GLY A 554 -13.72 -21.13 6.03
N CYS A 555 -12.87 -21.75 5.20
CA CYS A 555 -11.49 -22.10 5.53
C CYS A 555 -10.51 -21.02 5.06
N TYR A 556 -10.18 -20.09 5.95
CA TYR A 556 -9.25 -18.99 5.67
C TYR A 556 -7.80 -19.29 6.12
N ASP A 557 -7.41 -20.58 6.25
CA ASP A 557 -6.09 -20.98 6.76
C ASP A 557 -4.92 -20.38 5.95
N THR A 558 -5.03 -20.34 4.63
CA THR A 558 -4.00 -19.75 3.76
C THR A 558 -3.84 -18.24 4.01
N GLN A 559 -4.95 -17.50 4.00
CA GLN A 559 -5.00 -16.07 4.29
C GLN A 559 -4.44 -15.80 5.69
N ARG A 560 -4.79 -16.66 6.66
CA ARG A 560 -4.30 -16.55 8.03
C ARG A 560 -2.80 -16.76 8.15
N HIS A 561 -2.22 -17.75 7.46
CA HIS A 561 -0.78 -17.99 7.46
C HIS A 561 -0.02 -16.81 6.85
N LEU A 562 -0.51 -16.27 5.74
CA LEU A 562 0.03 -15.09 5.08
C LEU A 562 -0.02 -13.86 5.99
N MET A 563 -1.19 -13.49 6.50
CA MET A 563 -1.36 -12.32 7.38
C MET A 563 -0.55 -12.46 8.67
N ASN A 564 -0.56 -13.64 9.30
CA ASN A 564 0.25 -13.87 10.48
C ASN A 564 1.75 -13.77 10.18
N GLY A 565 2.21 -14.30 9.04
CA GLY A 565 3.58 -14.15 8.58
C GLY A 565 3.97 -12.68 8.43
N LEU A 566 3.11 -11.86 7.80
CA LEU A 566 3.32 -10.43 7.59
C LEU A 566 3.40 -9.69 8.94
N ILE A 567 2.38 -9.83 9.80
CA ILE A 567 2.33 -9.13 11.08
C ILE A 567 3.50 -9.55 11.97
N SER A 568 3.78 -10.84 12.09
CA SER A 568 4.90 -11.31 12.92
C SER A 568 6.26 -10.88 12.37
N ALA A 569 6.44 -10.75 11.06
CA ALA A 569 7.65 -10.19 10.47
C ALA A 569 7.81 -8.70 10.76
N MET A 570 6.71 -7.93 10.81
CA MET A 570 6.74 -6.52 11.25
C MET A 570 7.06 -6.40 12.74
N GLU A 571 6.50 -7.28 13.59
CA GLU A 571 6.80 -7.36 15.02
C GLU A 571 8.28 -7.67 15.28
N ASP A 572 8.83 -8.64 14.56
CA ASP A 572 10.23 -9.03 14.62
C ASP A 572 11.18 -7.86 14.27
N ASN A 573 10.75 -6.95 13.39
CA ASN A 573 11.49 -5.78 12.95
C ASN A 573 11.09 -4.48 13.69
N LYS A 574 10.19 -4.55 14.69
CA LYS A 574 9.66 -3.41 15.48
C LYS A 574 9.03 -2.31 14.61
N LEU A 575 8.37 -2.70 13.53
CA LEU A 575 7.73 -1.79 12.60
C LEU A 575 6.36 -1.34 13.12
N ASN A 576 6.06 -0.07 12.92
CA ASN A 576 4.69 0.44 12.92
C ASN A 576 4.05 0.13 11.57
N TYR A 577 2.74 -0.03 11.50
CA TYR A 577 2.07 -0.37 10.23
C TYR A 577 0.60 -0.02 10.19
N THR A 578 0.07 0.13 8.98
CA THR A 578 -1.37 0.06 8.72
C THR A 578 -1.69 -1.03 7.70
N LEU A 579 -2.60 -1.94 8.06
CA LEU A 579 -3.00 -3.05 7.20
C LEU A 579 -3.93 -2.54 6.07
N TRP A 580 -3.77 -3.08 4.86
CA TRP A 580 -4.68 -2.83 3.75
C TRP A 580 -5.74 -3.93 3.68
N ASN A 581 -7.03 -3.67 3.91
CA ASN A 581 -7.64 -2.41 4.42
C ASN A 581 -8.85 -2.70 5.34
N TYR A 582 -9.52 -1.66 5.86
CA TYR A 582 -10.85 -1.77 6.48
C TYR A 582 -11.88 -1.05 5.61
N ASN A 583 -12.65 -1.82 4.84
CA ASN A 583 -13.76 -1.30 4.04
C ASN A 583 -15.07 -2.03 4.40
N PRO A 584 -16.04 -1.36 5.04
CA PRO A 584 -17.33 -1.97 5.37
C PRO A 584 -18.25 -2.20 4.15
N ASN A 585 -17.98 -1.51 3.05
CA ASN A 585 -18.67 -1.68 1.78
C ASN A 585 -18.07 -2.80 0.91
N ASN A 586 -17.10 -3.55 1.42
CA ASN A 586 -16.54 -4.68 0.69
C ASN A 586 -17.60 -5.74 0.40
N ARG A 587 -17.57 -6.27 -0.82
CA ARG A 587 -18.46 -7.32 -1.32
C ARG A 587 -17.63 -8.46 -1.91
N VAL A 588 -18.13 -9.69 -1.83
CA VAL A 588 -17.47 -10.87 -2.40
C VAL A 588 -17.34 -10.76 -3.92
N ALA A 589 -18.35 -10.20 -4.60
CA ALA A 589 -18.37 -10.10 -6.05
C ALA A 589 -17.36 -9.08 -6.61
N TYR A 590 -17.22 -7.92 -5.95
CA TYR A 590 -16.51 -6.76 -6.48
C TYR A 590 -15.44 -6.19 -5.54
N GLY A 591 -15.09 -6.91 -4.47
CA GLY A 591 -14.12 -6.45 -3.48
C GLY A 591 -14.54 -5.12 -2.85
N ASP A 592 -13.62 -4.17 -2.79
CA ASP A 592 -13.83 -2.82 -2.30
C ASP A 592 -14.61 -1.90 -3.28
N GLY A 593 -14.98 -2.42 -4.46
CA GLY A 593 -15.67 -1.71 -5.53
C GLY A 593 -14.75 -1.12 -6.59
N TRP A 594 -13.44 -1.09 -6.32
CA TRP A 594 -12.41 -0.63 -7.24
C TRP A 594 -11.63 -1.83 -7.79
N ASN A 595 -11.73 -2.08 -9.10
CA ASN A 595 -11.00 -3.14 -9.80
C ASN A 595 -11.00 -4.50 -9.05
N ASN A 596 -12.14 -4.88 -8.47
CA ASN A 596 -12.36 -6.12 -7.71
C ASN A 596 -11.24 -6.44 -6.69
N GLU A 597 -10.71 -5.42 -6.02
CA GLU A 597 -9.73 -5.58 -4.96
C GLU A 597 -10.39 -6.04 -3.67
N ASP A 598 -10.17 -7.30 -3.29
CA ASP A 598 -10.77 -7.86 -2.08
C ASP A 598 -9.75 -7.95 -0.93
N PHE A 599 -9.35 -6.80 -0.39
CA PHE A 599 -8.36 -6.70 0.70
C PHE A 599 -8.94 -6.39 2.07
N SER A 600 -10.25 -6.11 2.16
CA SER A 600 -10.82 -5.64 3.42
C SER A 600 -10.70 -6.70 4.53
N VAL A 601 -10.40 -6.32 5.77
CA VAL A 601 -10.42 -7.25 6.89
C VAL A 601 -11.85 -7.63 7.31
N ILE A 602 -12.87 -7.04 6.66
CA ILE A 602 -14.27 -7.37 6.86
C ILE A 602 -14.97 -7.64 5.53
N ASN A 603 -16.05 -8.42 5.59
CA ASN A 603 -16.98 -8.59 4.49
C ASN A 603 -18.43 -8.47 4.99
N GLY A 604 -19.27 -7.74 4.24
CA GLY A 604 -20.67 -7.52 4.58
C GLY A 604 -21.65 -8.56 4.03
N ASP A 605 -21.22 -9.39 3.08
CA ASP A 605 -22.11 -10.31 2.38
C ASP A 605 -22.40 -11.60 3.18
N GLU A 606 -23.69 -11.90 3.35
CA GLU A 606 -24.17 -13.21 3.82
C GLU A 606 -24.45 -14.17 2.65
N VAL A 607 -24.72 -13.63 1.45
CA VAL A 607 -25.04 -14.39 0.22
C VAL A 607 -24.29 -13.76 -0.96
N SER A 608 -23.78 -14.62 -1.85
CA SER A 608 -23.16 -14.26 -3.13
C SER A 608 -23.85 -14.98 -4.29
N GLU A 609 -23.49 -14.65 -5.53
CA GLU A 609 -23.98 -15.37 -6.73
C GLU A 609 -23.69 -16.88 -6.69
N ASN A 610 -22.62 -17.29 -6.01
CA ASN A 610 -22.19 -18.69 -5.87
C ASN A 610 -22.80 -19.38 -4.63
N GLY A 611 -23.82 -18.79 -4.02
CA GLY A 611 -24.49 -19.30 -2.82
C GLY A 611 -24.04 -18.59 -1.53
N PRO A 612 -24.32 -19.19 -0.36
CA PRO A 612 -24.05 -18.57 0.93
C PRO A 612 -22.55 -18.36 1.13
N VAL A 613 -22.19 -17.17 1.63
CA VAL A 613 -20.81 -16.84 2.02
C VAL A 613 -20.60 -17.40 3.42
N ARG A 614 -19.66 -18.34 3.57
CA ARG A 614 -19.36 -18.93 4.87
C ARG A 614 -18.41 -18.00 5.63
N PRO A 615 -18.74 -17.63 6.88
CA PRO A 615 -17.84 -16.83 7.71
C PRO A 615 -16.55 -17.61 8.00
N ASP A 616 -15.51 -16.89 8.44
CA ASP A 616 -14.29 -17.55 8.90
C ASP A 616 -14.64 -18.48 10.07
N TYR A 617 -14.32 -19.77 9.92
CA TYR A 617 -14.59 -20.77 10.95
C TYR A 617 -13.88 -20.48 12.28
N ARG A 618 -12.87 -19.60 12.33
CA ARG A 618 -12.30 -19.12 13.59
C ARG A 618 -13.00 -17.91 14.17
N ASN A 619 -13.67 -17.11 13.34
CA ASN A 619 -14.48 -15.98 13.79
C ASN A 619 -15.93 -16.38 14.13
N HIS A 620 -16.43 -17.54 13.66
CA HIS A 620 -17.85 -17.91 13.81
C HIS A 620 -18.43 -17.82 15.24
N LEU A 621 -17.64 -17.99 16.31
CA LEU A 621 -18.14 -17.81 17.69
C LEU A 621 -18.47 -16.34 18.02
N HIS A 622 -17.88 -15.41 17.29
CA HIS A 622 -18.00 -13.97 17.47
C HIS A 622 -18.94 -13.32 16.43
N GLU A 623 -19.50 -14.09 15.47
CA GLU A 623 -20.39 -13.54 14.44
C GLU A 623 -21.71 -12.97 14.98
N HIS A 624 -22.09 -13.32 16.21
CA HIS A 624 -23.25 -12.75 16.89
C HIS A 624 -22.96 -11.39 17.54
N ASP A 625 -21.70 -10.98 17.63
CA ASP A 625 -21.27 -9.69 18.17
C ASP A 625 -20.97 -8.73 17.02
N GLU A 626 -21.65 -7.58 16.99
CA GLU A 626 -21.48 -6.56 15.96
C GLU A 626 -20.03 -6.05 15.84
N LEU A 627 -19.23 -6.15 16.90
CA LEU A 627 -17.82 -5.75 16.90
C LEU A 627 -16.93 -6.71 16.08
N TYR A 628 -17.37 -7.93 15.83
CA TYR A 628 -16.59 -8.95 15.13
C TYR A 628 -17.31 -9.55 13.92
N LYS A 629 -18.62 -9.28 13.75
CA LYS A 629 -19.44 -9.74 12.63
C LYS A 629 -18.80 -9.41 11.27
N GLY A 630 -18.70 -10.43 10.41
CA GLY A 630 -18.12 -10.32 9.07
C GLY A 630 -16.60 -10.16 9.05
N GLY A 631 -15.93 -10.23 10.20
CA GLY A 631 -14.49 -10.17 10.31
C GLY A 631 -13.80 -11.37 9.67
N ARG A 632 -12.72 -11.12 8.93
CA ARG A 632 -11.92 -12.14 8.26
C ARG A 632 -10.58 -12.26 8.96
N ILE A 633 -10.18 -13.48 9.31
CA ILE A 633 -8.91 -13.81 9.98
C ILE A 633 -8.59 -12.93 11.21
N LEU A 634 -9.63 -12.49 11.93
CA LEU A 634 -9.49 -11.64 13.12
C LEU A 634 -8.64 -12.31 14.20
N ASP A 635 -8.58 -13.64 14.23
CA ASP A 635 -7.76 -14.42 15.17
C ASP A 635 -6.25 -14.25 14.99
N VAL A 636 -5.81 -13.59 13.92
CA VAL A 636 -4.43 -13.16 13.77
C VAL A 636 -4.31 -11.65 13.61
N ILE A 637 -5.35 -10.90 13.28
CA ILE A 637 -5.26 -9.43 13.24
C ILE A 637 -5.31 -8.86 14.67
N ILE A 638 -6.26 -9.34 15.48
CA ILE A 638 -6.44 -8.93 16.86
C ILE A 638 -5.43 -9.67 17.72
N ARG A 639 -4.34 -9.04 18.14
CA ARG A 639 -3.26 -9.71 18.87
C ARG A 639 -2.64 -8.83 19.95
N PRO A 640 -2.12 -9.42 21.05
CA PRO A 640 -1.52 -8.64 22.12
C PRO A 640 -0.24 -7.94 21.67
N TYR A 641 -0.02 -6.73 22.19
CA TYR A 641 1.22 -5.98 21.97
C TYR A 641 1.39 -4.87 22.99
N ALA A 642 2.64 -4.46 23.22
CA ALA A 642 2.95 -3.29 24.02
C ALA A 642 2.69 -2.02 23.21
N VAL A 643 1.61 -1.31 23.53
CA VAL A 643 1.20 -0.09 22.83
C VAL A 643 2.09 1.07 23.24
N LYS A 644 2.31 1.22 24.56
CA LYS A 644 3.16 2.25 25.17
C LYS A 644 4.22 1.55 26.01
N THR A 645 5.50 1.75 25.70
CA THR A 645 6.62 1.10 26.39
C THR A 645 7.44 2.12 27.17
N ALA A 646 7.56 1.93 28.47
CA ALA A 646 8.45 2.71 29.34
C ALA A 646 9.92 2.28 29.16
N GLY A 647 10.47 2.56 27.97
CA GLY A 647 11.81 2.16 27.55
C GLY A 647 11.86 1.78 26.07
N VAL A 648 12.92 1.07 25.68
CA VAL A 648 13.19 0.68 24.30
C VAL A 648 12.82 -0.79 24.06
N PRO A 649 11.89 -1.11 23.14
CA PRO A 649 11.49 -2.47 22.81
C PRO A 649 12.65 -3.35 22.32
N LYS A 650 12.80 -4.56 22.87
CA LYS A 650 13.84 -5.55 22.48
C LYS A 650 13.27 -6.77 21.79
N LYS A 651 12.15 -7.31 22.24
CA LYS A 651 11.49 -8.46 21.62
C LYS A 651 9.98 -8.32 21.78
N SER A 652 9.24 -8.70 20.75
CA SER A 652 7.80 -8.91 20.81
C SER A 652 7.51 -10.18 20.02
N ASN A 653 6.96 -11.20 20.66
CA ASN A 653 6.62 -12.45 20.01
C ASN A 653 5.30 -12.97 20.55
N TRP A 654 4.36 -13.20 19.65
CA TRP A 654 3.08 -13.82 19.97
C TRP A 654 2.89 -15.08 19.15
N ASN A 655 2.50 -16.17 19.81
CA ASN A 655 2.11 -17.39 19.14
C ASN A 655 0.58 -17.49 19.10
N HIS A 656 -0.01 -17.26 17.92
CA HIS A 656 -1.46 -17.31 17.70
C HIS A 656 -2.07 -18.73 17.89
N LYS A 657 -1.24 -19.79 17.92
CA LYS A 657 -1.69 -21.17 18.20
C LYS A 657 -1.83 -21.38 19.72
N SER A 658 -0.82 -21.03 20.51
CA SER A 658 -0.83 -21.25 21.96
C SER A 658 -1.35 -20.08 22.79
N LEU A 659 -1.59 -18.93 22.16
CA LEU A 659 -1.92 -17.65 22.80
C LEU A 659 -0.85 -17.16 23.78
N ARG A 660 0.39 -17.62 23.62
CA ARG A 660 1.53 -17.18 24.43
C ARG A 660 2.13 -15.90 23.84
N PHE A 661 2.17 -14.85 24.64
CA PHE A 661 2.81 -13.57 24.33
C PHE A 661 4.05 -13.36 25.18
N GLU A 662 5.14 -12.93 24.55
CA GLU A 662 6.41 -12.60 25.19
C GLU A 662 6.86 -11.21 24.75
N TYR A 663 7.18 -10.36 25.72
CA TYR A 663 7.65 -9.01 25.48
C TYR A 663 8.86 -8.68 26.34
N GLU A 664 9.87 -8.06 25.74
CA GLU A 664 11.12 -7.69 26.40
C GLU A 664 11.48 -6.24 26.01
N TRP A 665 11.91 -5.45 26.99
CA TRP A 665 12.36 -4.06 26.76
C TRP A 665 13.44 -3.67 27.76
N THR A 666 14.13 -2.57 27.48
CA THR A 666 15.11 -1.99 28.41
C THR A 666 14.72 -0.57 28.81
N SER A 667 14.76 -0.27 30.10
CA SER A 667 14.58 1.08 30.65
C SER A 667 15.93 1.69 31.06
N THR A 668 16.03 3.01 31.04
CA THR A 668 17.19 3.76 31.54
C THR A 668 16.85 4.47 32.84
N ALA A 669 17.84 4.64 33.73
CA ALA A 669 17.63 5.40 34.95
C ALA A 669 17.23 6.85 34.64
N THR A 670 16.05 7.27 35.11
CA THR A 670 15.57 8.64 35.00
C THR A 670 15.91 9.38 36.29
N LYS A 671 16.49 10.59 36.17
CA LYS A 671 16.60 11.51 37.32
C LYS A 671 15.18 11.99 37.65
N GLU A 672 14.73 11.72 38.88
CA GLU A 672 13.42 12.08 39.47
C GLU A 672 12.27 12.25 38.45
N PRO A 673 11.49 11.18 38.17
CA PRO A 673 10.39 11.23 37.22
C PRO A 673 9.30 12.17 37.74
N VAL A 674 8.82 13.08 36.88
CA VAL A 674 7.73 14.01 37.23
C VAL A 674 6.36 13.31 37.26
N ASP A 675 6.21 12.18 36.53
CA ASP A 675 4.95 11.43 36.41
C ASP A 675 5.18 9.92 36.49
N GLU A 676 4.34 9.20 37.23
CA GLU A 676 4.39 7.74 37.39
C GLU A 676 4.27 6.98 36.07
N LYS A 677 3.56 7.52 35.08
CA LYS A 677 3.41 6.90 33.75
C LYS A 677 4.76 6.76 33.02
N THR A 678 5.78 7.52 33.39
CA THR A 678 7.16 7.39 32.85
C THR A 678 7.71 5.96 33.01
N HIS A 679 7.24 5.22 34.02
CA HIS A 679 7.66 3.85 34.32
C HIS A 679 6.62 2.79 33.95
N LEU A 680 5.54 3.18 33.28
CA LEU A 680 4.39 2.34 33.01
C LEU A 680 4.33 1.91 31.54
N THR A 681 4.60 0.63 31.30
CA THR A 681 4.31 -0.02 30.02
C THR A 681 2.85 -0.48 30.00
N GLU A 682 2.14 -0.19 28.92
CA GLU A 682 0.73 -0.57 28.71
C GLU A 682 0.64 -1.54 27.54
N ILE A 683 0.14 -2.75 27.83
CA ILE A 683 0.06 -3.85 26.87
C ILE A 683 -1.41 -4.16 26.61
N PHE A 684 -1.79 -4.14 25.33
CA PHE A 684 -3.12 -4.58 24.89
C PHE A 684 -3.21 -6.11 25.01
N ILE A 685 -4.22 -6.61 25.71
CA ILE A 685 -4.52 -8.03 25.87
C ILE A 685 -5.96 -8.25 25.38
N PRO A 686 -6.14 -8.74 24.14
CA PRO A 686 -7.45 -8.78 23.48
C PRO A 686 -8.41 -9.78 24.14
N GLY A 687 -9.56 -9.30 24.58
CA GLY A 687 -10.67 -10.11 25.06
C GLY A 687 -11.12 -11.16 24.04
N TYR A 688 -11.04 -10.84 22.73
CA TYR A 688 -11.27 -11.78 21.62
C TYR A 688 -10.58 -13.13 21.83
N HIS A 689 -9.34 -13.12 22.33
CA HIS A 689 -8.58 -14.34 22.62
C HIS A 689 -8.64 -14.77 24.08
N TYR A 690 -8.58 -13.80 25.00
CA TYR A 690 -8.21 -14.06 26.38
C TYR A 690 -9.39 -14.11 27.35
N ASP A 691 -10.59 -13.63 26.97
CA ASP A 691 -11.72 -13.53 27.90
C ASP A 691 -12.25 -14.87 28.39
N ALA A 692 -12.14 -15.90 27.55
CA ALA A 692 -12.55 -17.27 27.86
C ALA A 692 -11.49 -18.04 28.69
N HIS A 693 -10.36 -17.42 29.02
CA HIS A 693 -9.23 -18.10 29.64
C HIS A 693 -8.77 -17.42 30.93
N LYS A 694 -8.21 -18.22 31.83
CA LYS A 694 -7.42 -17.71 32.96
C LYS A 694 -5.99 -17.43 32.50
N LEU A 695 -5.47 -16.26 32.87
CA LEU A 695 -4.14 -15.81 32.48
C LEU A 695 -3.11 -16.16 33.54
N ARG A 696 -1.95 -16.64 33.07
CA ARG A 696 -0.70 -16.69 33.82
C ARG A 696 0.20 -15.61 33.28
N VAL A 697 0.52 -14.64 34.13
CA VAL A 697 1.41 -13.53 33.79
C VAL A 697 2.67 -13.64 34.65
N HIS A 698 3.82 -13.73 33.99
CA HIS A 698 5.13 -13.78 34.64
C HIS A 698 5.96 -12.58 34.20
N GLY A 699 6.37 -11.75 35.15
CA GLY A 699 7.20 -10.58 34.91
C GLY A 699 8.58 -10.73 35.54
N THR A 700 9.62 -10.29 34.85
CA THR A 700 10.98 -10.15 35.40
C THR A 700 11.27 -8.67 35.66
N ASN A 701 11.64 -8.33 36.90
CA ASN A 701 11.94 -6.96 37.34
C ASN A 701 10.79 -5.97 37.11
N VAL A 702 9.54 -6.43 37.23
CA VAL A 702 8.33 -5.62 37.01
C VAL A 702 7.22 -6.03 37.96
N GLU A 703 6.35 -5.08 38.24
CA GLU A 703 5.04 -5.31 38.86
C GLU A 703 3.96 -5.16 37.78
N TRP A 704 2.86 -5.89 37.89
CA TRP A 704 1.81 -5.81 36.87
C TRP A 704 0.40 -5.88 37.47
N THR A 705 -0.56 -5.32 36.73
CA THR A 705 -1.99 -5.40 37.03
C THR A 705 -2.75 -5.52 35.72
N TYR A 706 -3.69 -6.46 35.64
CA TYR A 706 -4.52 -6.68 34.46
C TYR A 706 -5.93 -6.12 34.69
N ASP A 707 -6.35 -5.19 33.82
CA ASP A 707 -7.70 -4.67 33.73
C ASP A 707 -8.39 -5.31 32.51
N LYS A 708 -9.24 -6.31 32.80
CA LYS A 708 -9.95 -7.09 31.78
C LYS A 708 -10.92 -6.22 30.95
N PRO A 709 -11.83 -5.42 31.54
CA PRO A 709 -12.70 -4.53 30.77
C PRO A 709 -11.96 -3.58 29.82
N ARG A 710 -10.78 -3.09 30.21
CA ARG A 710 -9.96 -2.23 29.34
C ARG A 710 -9.06 -2.98 28.38
N GLN A 711 -9.10 -4.32 28.36
CA GLN A 711 -8.19 -5.16 27.58
C GLN A 711 -6.71 -4.76 27.79
N THR A 712 -6.32 -4.43 29.03
CA THR A 712 -5.04 -3.77 29.31
C THR A 712 -4.28 -4.40 30.47
N LEU A 713 -3.03 -4.77 30.20
CA LEU A 713 -2.05 -5.14 31.21
C LEU A 713 -1.10 -3.96 31.45
N TYR A 714 -1.16 -3.41 32.65
CA TYR A 714 -0.30 -2.35 33.15
C TYR A 714 0.95 -2.97 33.78
N VAL A 715 2.12 -2.58 33.33
CA VAL A 715 3.40 -3.18 33.75
C VAL A 715 4.36 -2.08 34.18
N ARG A 716 4.64 -2.03 35.48
CA ARG A 716 5.51 -1.02 36.10
C ARG A 716 6.94 -1.55 36.22
N SER A 717 7.89 -0.82 35.65
CA SER A 717 9.33 -1.09 35.76
C SER A 717 9.99 -0.11 36.75
N ASN A 718 10.10 -0.54 38.01
CA ASN A 718 10.64 0.27 39.13
C ASN A 718 12.18 0.41 39.11
N LEU A 719 12.87 -0.43 38.35
CA LEU A 719 14.34 -0.45 38.25
C LEU A 719 14.76 -0.14 36.82
N ALA A 720 15.92 0.49 36.65
CA ALA A 720 16.56 0.60 35.35
C ALA A 720 17.11 -0.76 34.90
N GLY A 721 17.09 -1.05 33.61
CA GLY A 721 17.72 -2.24 33.04
C GLY A 721 16.77 -3.07 32.18
N TYR A 722 16.95 -4.39 32.20
CA TYR A 722 16.19 -5.33 31.39
C TYR A 722 14.90 -5.77 32.11
N HIS A 723 13.81 -5.79 31.34
CA HIS A 723 12.50 -6.25 31.77
C HIS A 723 11.94 -7.24 30.76
N SER A 724 11.15 -8.18 31.27
CA SER A 724 10.35 -9.05 30.40
C SER A 724 9.01 -9.34 31.03
N ILE A 725 8.03 -9.63 30.18
CA ILE A 725 6.74 -10.15 30.60
C ILE A 725 6.27 -11.24 29.64
N ILE A 726 5.71 -12.28 30.23
CA ILE A 726 5.12 -13.41 29.53
C ILE A 726 3.66 -13.46 29.95
N VAL A 727 2.75 -13.46 28.97
CA VAL A 727 1.31 -13.69 29.16
C VAL A 727 0.96 -15.00 28.47
N ALA A 728 0.41 -15.95 29.21
CA ALA A 728 -0.02 -17.24 28.69
C ALA A 728 -1.36 -17.65 29.32
N ILE A 729 -2.05 -18.60 28.71
CA ILE A 729 -3.25 -19.23 29.31
C ILE A 729 -2.84 -20.38 30.24
N GLU A 730 -3.68 -20.76 31.21
CA GLU A 730 -3.37 -21.86 32.14
C GLU A 730 -3.21 -23.23 31.45
N ASN A 731 -4.01 -23.51 30.42
CA ASN A 731 -4.13 -24.83 29.78
C ASN A 731 -3.70 -24.83 28.29
N GLU A 732 -2.51 -24.32 27.97
CA GLU A 732 -2.00 -24.17 26.59
C GLU A 732 -2.08 -25.47 25.76
N ALA A 733 -1.64 -26.60 26.32
CA ALA A 733 -1.65 -27.88 25.61
C ALA A 733 -3.07 -28.36 25.27
N GLN A 734 -4.02 -28.15 26.17
CA GLN A 734 -5.42 -28.50 25.93
C GLN A 734 -6.02 -27.60 24.85
N HIS A 735 -5.76 -26.29 24.92
CA HIS A 735 -6.21 -25.32 23.90
C HIS A 735 -5.72 -25.70 22.50
N LEU A 736 -4.43 -26.05 22.35
CA LEU A 736 -3.86 -26.50 21.08
C LEU A 736 -4.57 -27.77 20.56
N LEU A 737 -4.79 -28.75 21.43
CA LEU A 737 -5.49 -29.99 21.07
C LEU A 737 -6.94 -29.73 20.64
N GLU A 738 -7.68 -28.88 21.36
CA GLU A 738 -9.06 -28.51 21.03
C GLU A 738 -9.13 -27.76 19.70
N LYS A 739 -8.21 -26.83 19.44
CA LYS A 739 -8.10 -26.11 18.17
C LYS A 739 -7.85 -27.06 17.00
N GLY A 740 -6.92 -27.99 17.17
CA GLY A 740 -6.61 -29.02 16.17
C GLY A 740 -7.78 -29.97 15.89
N ARG A 741 -8.47 -30.45 16.94
CA ARG A 741 -9.72 -31.24 16.79
C ARG A 741 -10.80 -30.45 16.06
N ARG A 742 -11.02 -29.21 16.52
CA ARG A 742 -11.73 -28.10 15.88
C ARG A 742 -11.67 -28.16 14.36
N ARG A 743 -10.44 -27.96 13.89
CA ARG A 743 -10.11 -27.89 12.48
C ARG A 743 -10.39 -29.21 11.76
N ARG A 744 -10.01 -30.35 12.34
CA ARG A 744 -10.20 -31.67 11.70
C ARG A 744 -11.66 -32.12 11.62
N GLU A 745 -12.50 -31.70 12.56
CA GLU A 745 -13.95 -31.96 12.52
C GLU A 745 -14.61 -31.22 11.34
N LEU A 746 -14.18 -29.98 11.09
CA LEU A 746 -14.69 -29.15 9.99
C LEU A 746 -14.04 -29.52 8.64
N TYR A 747 -12.75 -29.83 8.65
CA TYR A 747 -11.93 -30.11 7.47
C TYR A 747 -11.06 -31.37 7.71
N PRO A 748 -11.62 -32.58 7.53
CA PRO A 748 -10.91 -33.82 7.79
C PRO A 748 -9.66 -33.97 6.88
N PRO A 749 -8.48 -34.29 7.44
CA PRO A 749 -7.26 -34.45 6.65
C PRO A 749 -7.37 -35.70 5.75
N GLN A 750 -6.76 -35.63 4.57
CA GLN A 750 -6.66 -36.77 3.65
C GLN A 750 -5.43 -37.64 3.98
N PHE A 751 -5.38 -38.85 3.41
CA PHE A 751 -4.22 -39.73 3.55
C PHE A 751 -2.95 -39.08 2.94
N PRO A 752 -1.77 -39.16 3.59
CA PRO A 752 -1.49 -39.86 4.85
C PRO A 752 -1.65 -39.01 6.12
N PHE A 753 -2.02 -37.73 6.02
CA PHE A 753 -2.14 -36.81 7.16
C PHE A 753 -3.23 -37.20 8.16
N ASN A 754 -4.19 -38.03 7.77
CA ASN A 754 -5.15 -38.65 8.69
C ASN A 754 -4.51 -39.63 9.70
N LEU A 755 -3.28 -40.11 9.45
CA LEU A 755 -2.58 -41.05 10.33
C LEU A 755 -1.78 -40.38 11.46
N ILE A 756 -1.52 -39.07 11.36
CA ILE A 756 -0.77 -38.32 12.38
C ILE A 756 -1.71 -37.58 13.33
N SER A 757 -1.30 -37.35 14.58
CA SER A 757 -2.12 -36.61 15.55
C SER A 757 -2.13 -35.09 15.25
N PRO A 758 -3.12 -34.32 15.75
CA PRO A 758 -3.15 -32.87 15.55
C PRO A 758 -1.88 -32.17 16.06
N GLY A 759 -1.33 -32.63 17.19
CA GLY A 759 -0.08 -32.08 17.72
C GLY A 759 1.15 -32.36 16.86
N VAL A 760 1.18 -33.49 16.14
CA VAL A 760 2.25 -33.81 15.18
C VAL A 760 2.10 -32.95 13.91
N GLU A 761 0.87 -32.73 13.45
CA GLU A 761 0.59 -31.84 12.32
C GLU A 761 1.06 -30.41 12.61
N ASP A 762 0.74 -29.88 13.79
CA ASP A 762 1.22 -28.57 14.24
C ASP A 762 2.75 -28.47 14.29
N LEU A 763 3.42 -29.51 14.79
CA LEU A 763 4.88 -29.56 14.86
C LEU A 763 5.50 -29.54 13.45
N ILE A 764 4.88 -30.20 12.47
CA ILE A 764 5.34 -30.24 11.07
C ILE A 764 5.21 -28.87 10.41
N GLU A 765 4.14 -28.13 10.70
CA GLU A 765 3.92 -26.77 10.16
C GLU A 765 4.98 -25.76 10.65
N ASP A 766 5.49 -25.95 11.87
CA ASP A 766 6.48 -25.09 12.50
C ASP A 766 7.93 -25.37 12.00
N VAL A 767 8.13 -26.40 11.18
CA VAL A 767 9.43 -26.71 10.57
C VAL A 767 9.71 -25.78 9.38
N ASP A 768 10.88 -25.12 9.40
CA ASP A 768 11.40 -24.39 8.23
C ASP A 768 12.01 -25.36 7.22
N TRP A 769 11.18 -25.87 6.32
CA TRP A 769 11.56 -26.80 5.27
C TRP A 769 12.57 -26.21 4.27
N SER A 770 12.65 -24.88 4.16
CA SER A 770 13.59 -24.17 3.29
C SER A 770 15.04 -24.56 3.58
N LYS A 771 15.40 -24.72 4.85
CA LYS A 771 16.75 -25.16 5.25
C LYS A 771 17.01 -26.60 4.83
N MET A 772 16.04 -27.49 5.01
CA MET A 772 16.16 -28.90 4.59
C MET A 772 16.36 -29.03 3.08
N PHE A 773 15.59 -28.28 2.28
CA PHE A 773 15.74 -28.28 0.82
C PHE A 773 17.06 -27.67 0.35
N ALA A 774 17.60 -26.67 1.05
CA ALA A 774 18.93 -26.13 0.75
C ALA A 774 20.06 -27.16 0.94
N TYR A 775 19.90 -28.11 1.88
CA TYR A 775 20.84 -29.22 2.09
C TYR A 775 20.53 -30.48 1.28
N LEU A 776 19.36 -30.55 0.62
CA LEU A 776 18.96 -31.70 -0.17
C LEU A 776 19.96 -32.05 -1.29
N PRO A 777 20.61 -31.10 -2.00
CA PRO A 777 21.67 -31.44 -2.94
C PRO A 777 22.87 -32.10 -2.26
N VAL A 778 23.25 -31.67 -1.06
CA VAL A 778 24.34 -32.29 -0.28
C VAL A 778 23.96 -33.69 0.16
N VAL A 779 22.73 -33.87 0.64
CA VAL A 779 22.19 -35.19 1.02
C VAL A 779 22.08 -36.11 -0.19
N ILE A 780 21.61 -35.63 -1.34
CA ILE A 780 21.56 -36.38 -2.60
C ILE A 780 22.97 -36.73 -3.07
N VAL A 781 23.95 -35.82 -3.02
CA VAL A 781 25.35 -36.10 -3.36
C VAL A 781 25.94 -37.14 -2.40
N LEU A 782 25.66 -37.06 -1.11
CA LEU A 782 26.09 -38.04 -0.12
C LEU A 782 25.42 -39.40 -0.33
N LEU A 783 24.13 -39.43 -0.67
CA LEU A 783 23.38 -40.66 -0.99
C LEU A 783 23.87 -41.27 -2.30
N ILE A 784 24.08 -40.47 -3.36
CA ILE A 784 24.70 -40.92 -4.62
C ILE A 784 26.10 -41.46 -4.33
N ALA A 785 26.93 -40.77 -3.54
CA ALA A 785 28.26 -41.26 -3.17
C ALA A 785 28.19 -42.54 -2.34
N PHE A 786 27.19 -42.69 -1.46
CA PHE A 786 26.97 -43.88 -0.64
C PHE A 786 26.44 -45.08 -1.44
N PHE A 787 25.52 -44.85 -2.39
CA PHE A 787 24.94 -45.88 -3.25
C PHE A 787 25.78 -46.19 -4.51
N MET A 788 26.69 -45.30 -4.92
CA MET A 788 27.69 -45.59 -5.96
C MET A 788 28.96 -46.27 -5.43
N ARG A 789 29.18 -46.31 -4.11
CA ARG A 789 30.26 -47.13 -3.50
C ARG A 789 30.22 -48.61 -3.92
N PRO A 790 29.06 -49.31 -3.93
CA PRO A 790 29.00 -50.68 -4.42
C PRO A 790 29.12 -50.82 -5.95
N LEU A 791 28.87 -49.76 -6.74
CA LEU A 791 29.09 -49.78 -8.19
C LEU A 791 30.55 -49.56 -8.58
N ILE A 792 31.29 -48.73 -7.83
CA ILE A 792 32.72 -48.51 -8.04
C ILE A 792 33.53 -49.75 -7.59
N ALA A 793 33.07 -50.50 -6.59
CA ALA A 793 33.65 -51.78 -6.17
C ALA A 793 33.36 -52.96 -7.14
N TRP A 794 32.55 -52.75 -8.18
CA TRP A 794 32.25 -53.75 -9.21
C TRP A 794 32.95 -53.43 -10.55
N VAL A 795 33.52 -52.21 -10.68
CA VAL A 795 34.24 -51.72 -11.87
C VAL A 795 35.76 -51.60 -11.63
N LEU A 796 36.21 -51.66 -10.37
CA LEU A 796 37.59 -51.93 -9.96
C LEU A 796 37.70 -53.41 -9.57
#